data_AF-A0A1V5E6U1-F1
#
_entry.id   AF-A0A1V5E6U1-F1
#
_cell.length_a   1.000
_cell.length_b   1.000
_cell.length_c   1.000
_cell.angle_alpha   90.00
_cell.angle_beta   90.00
_cell.angle_gamma   90.00
#
_symmetry.space_group_name_H-M   'P 1'
#
loop_
_entity.id
_entity.type
_entity.pdbx_description
1 polymer ?
#
loop_
_entity_poly.entity_id
_entity_poly.type
_entity_poly.pdbx_seq_one_letter_code
_entity_poly.pdbx_strand_id
1 'polypeptide(L)'
;MGTFYLDFINGNDANDGSSWANAWKTFRSGATEARIAPGDLIKIAKTPAEASLGINMTLTEASNVITLASALTANICTCENNWTAASGDVTCSNQSSLNQGSYSAQSAISAAFGTGLASYWAMTATDFSGYQNISFCIYSNVDVAANSLQITLCSDNAGATPVDSFTIDRPLRAGKRHFFTLKKGSALGSSIQSVALNVLVDLGGSTANIRLDNILACNSLHLLTLIGKQGGPWFPIRCIDGTSVTMGFGVYYNSWTNYSWYRATESGVAAYVVEPAIVENYSSAYNGLIVQDAGNADADTGRITFAGGYDTSSGDQDGWTWCFPECVGDVDGGFNSCGINLNNKDYLSFEHLHMGGFYQGVYFGSGLQRGVHFDTYHSVCQRPWDTSQPSTTGGALIRWTGGTWKWSSAEQAAIPCGNGAYQGGHFFADNNLDIYYGNAYSCPIKFVGTHIVFLGKVTVKFFNAAYADVGVAFTSCFETYVNEIETEKVAYSVSFESCGHLVIGKLTSTSCTYLARQVQSEMTDVTIQNLVVPAGSPTDLSRGSVTEGSYQFGGMQDFVNFDRYKADNRYKAVGRYGNISDHITGGEAADWAYGGSGLSWYFDPLDVNKPLVKTFFAPVSAVETSLKMQVRKSASAATCKLLVSIHGCGITPVKLEEVTLTDSWAEYESTAFTPARAGFVIVSLYAYDGSTSGNIGIDDIVVAATA
;
A
#
# COMPACT_ATOMS: atom_id res chain seq x y z
N MET A 1 1.18 27.40 14.80
CA MET A 1 2.27 26.43 14.95
C MET A 1 2.69 26.34 16.39
N GLY A 2 1.87 25.67 17.19
CA GLY A 2 2.26 25.06 18.46
C GLY A 2 2.94 23.71 18.22
N THR A 3 3.59 23.21 19.27
CA THR A 3 4.06 21.83 19.34
C THR A 3 3.34 21.15 20.49
N PHE A 4 2.74 20.00 20.22
CA PHE A 4 2.01 19.20 21.18
C PHE A 4 2.60 17.80 21.27
N TYR A 5 2.26 17.10 22.35
CA TYR A 5 2.83 15.80 22.70
C TYR A 5 1.74 14.76 22.92
N LEU A 6 1.95 13.57 22.36
CA LEU A 6 1.04 12.43 22.45
C LEU A 6 1.82 11.15 22.80
N ASP A 7 1.39 10.45 23.84
CA ASP A 7 1.96 9.18 24.29
C ASP A 7 0.82 8.18 24.49
N PHE A 8 0.71 7.19 23.61
CA PHE A 8 -0.33 6.16 23.68
C PHE A 8 -0.26 5.29 24.95
N ILE A 9 0.90 5.21 25.59
CA ILE A 9 1.16 4.35 26.75
C ILE A 9 0.92 5.13 28.05
N ASN A 10 1.57 6.28 28.20
CA ASN A 10 1.57 7.03 29.47
C ASN A 10 0.72 8.31 29.45
N GLY A 11 0.18 8.70 28.29
CA GLY A 11 -0.59 9.91 28.14
C GLY A 11 -1.96 9.88 28.83
N ASN A 12 -2.57 11.05 28.96
CA ASN A 12 -3.94 11.21 29.46
C ASN A 12 -4.64 12.33 28.67
N ASP A 13 -5.82 12.06 28.12
CA ASP A 13 -6.55 13.03 27.29
C ASP A 13 -7.04 14.27 28.05
N ALA A 14 -7.07 14.20 29.40
CA ALA A 14 -7.31 15.35 30.26
C ALA A 14 -6.11 16.33 30.31
N ASN A 15 -4.90 15.90 29.97
CA ASN A 15 -3.71 16.75 29.95
C ASN A 15 -3.76 17.77 28.81
N ASP A 16 -3.00 18.85 28.88
CA ASP A 16 -2.99 19.94 27.88
C ASP A 16 -2.16 19.69 26.61
N GLY A 17 -1.33 18.65 26.58
CA GLY A 17 -0.46 18.32 25.45
C GLY A 17 0.78 19.21 25.35
N SER A 18 1.11 20.02 26.35
CA SER A 18 2.19 21.02 26.29
C SER A 18 3.61 20.46 26.51
N SER A 19 3.73 19.23 27.01
CA SER A 19 5.00 18.54 27.26
C SER A 19 4.79 17.03 27.30
N TRP A 20 5.87 16.22 27.31
CA TRP A 20 5.76 14.77 27.51
C TRP A 20 5.09 14.38 28.85
N ALA A 21 5.31 15.15 29.92
CA ALA A 21 4.67 14.92 31.21
C ALA A 21 3.15 15.17 31.17
N ASN A 22 2.71 16.08 30.29
CA ASN A 22 1.31 16.42 30.04
C ASN A 22 0.85 15.94 28.66
N ALA A 23 1.38 14.84 28.15
CA ALA A 23 1.02 14.33 26.83
C ALA A 23 -0.42 13.82 26.80
N TRP A 24 -1.06 13.93 25.64
CA TRP A 24 -2.34 13.29 25.35
C TRP A 24 -2.18 11.78 25.18
N LYS A 25 -3.28 11.02 25.36
CA LYS A 25 -3.28 9.56 25.14
C LYS A 25 -3.73 9.20 23.73
N THR A 26 -4.75 9.89 23.22
CA THR A 26 -5.44 9.53 21.98
C THR A 26 -5.56 10.70 21.01
N PHE A 27 -5.68 10.38 19.72
CA PHE A 27 -5.94 11.39 18.68
C PHE A 27 -7.34 11.98 18.85
N ARG A 28 -8.32 11.12 19.18
CA ARG A 28 -9.73 11.47 19.17
C ARG A 28 -10.12 12.45 20.28
N SER A 29 -9.64 12.22 21.50
CA SER A 29 -10.03 13.03 22.66
C SER A 29 -8.92 14.00 23.10
N GLY A 30 -7.67 13.67 22.79
CA GLY A 30 -6.52 14.55 23.00
C GLY A 30 -6.47 15.67 21.97
N ALA A 31 -6.16 15.31 20.72
CA ALA A 31 -5.91 16.23 19.60
C ALA A 31 -7.22 16.70 18.92
N THR A 32 -8.07 17.38 19.68
CA THR A 32 -9.37 17.90 19.19
C THR A 32 -9.26 19.28 18.56
N GLU A 33 -10.28 19.68 17.80
CA GLU A 33 -10.39 20.95 17.06
C GLU A 33 -10.23 22.16 17.97
N ALA A 34 -10.70 22.07 19.21
CA ALA A 34 -10.55 23.15 20.18
C ALA A 34 -9.09 23.33 20.67
N ARG A 35 -8.18 22.42 20.32
CA ARG A 35 -6.86 22.29 20.94
C ARG A 35 -5.71 22.29 19.94
N ILE A 36 -5.98 22.01 18.67
CA ILE A 36 -5.00 22.06 17.57
C ILE A 36 -5.52 22.94 16.44
N ALA A 37 -4.61 23.52 15.67
CA ALA A 37 -4.89 24.40 14.56
C ALA A 37 -3.94 24.13 13.37
N PRO A 38 -4.29 24.57 12.15
CA PRO A 38 -3.41 24.51 10.98
C PRO A 38 -1.97 24.96 11.27
N GLY A 39 -1.00 24.16 10.81
CA GLY A 39 0.44 24.38 11.00
C GLY A 39 1.01 23.83 12.31
N ASP A 40 0.23 23.15 13.15
CA ASP A 40 0.72 22.57 14.40
C ASP A 40 1.46 21.24 14.19
N LEU A 41 2.42 20.96 15.08
CA LEU A 41 3.17 19.70 15.12
C LEU A 41 2.75 18.89 16.36
N ILE A 42 2.24 17.69 16.16
CA ILE A 42 1.96 16.71 17.21
C ILE A 42 3.08 15.67 17.19
N LYS A 43 3.98 15.75 18.18
CA LYS A 43 5.03 14.77 18.41
C LYS A 43 4.45 13.55 19.13
N ILE A 44 4.65 12.38 18.57
CA ILE A 44 4.13 11.13 19.11
C ILE A 44 5.29 10.26 19.59
N ALA A 45 5.17 9.76 20.82
CA ALA A 45 6.20 8.94 21.45
C ALA A 45 6.53 7.69 20.61
N LYS A 46 7.82 7.36 20.50
CA LYS A 46 8.26 6.11 19.87
C LYS A 46 7.81 4.91 20.70
N THR A 47 7.55 3.79 20.04
CA THR A 47 7.45 2.51 20.74
C THR A 47 8.86 1.95 20.99
N PRO A 48 9.00 0.90 21.83
CA PRO A 48 10.27 0.21 21.97
C PRO A 48 10.87 -0.18 20.62
N ALA A 49 12.20 -0.12 20.52
CA ALA A 49 12.92 -0.54 19.32
C ALA A 49 12.74 -2.05 19.06
N GLU A 50 13.00 -2.45 17.82
CA GLU A 50 12.99 -3.85 17.39
C GLU A 50 13.90 -4.70 18.31
N ALA A 51 13.36 -5.77 18.89
CA ALA A 51 14.08 -6.63 19.82
C ALA A 51 14.36 -8.00 19.19
N SER A 52 15.63 -8.45 19.25
CA SER A 52 15.98 -9.80 18.82
C SER A 52 15.37 -10.82 19.78
N LEU A 53 14.81 -11.89 19.22
CA LEU A 53 14.32 -13.04 19.97
C LEU A 53 15.43 -14.03 20.36
N GLY A 54 16.68 -13.79 19.93
CA GLY A 54 17.81 -14.68 20.21
C GLY A 54 17.77 -16.03 19.49
N ILE A 55 16.85 -16.20 18.53
CA ILE A 55 16.66 -17.42 17.75
C ILE A 55 16.54 -17.09 16.27
N ASN A 56 16.68 -18.12 15.43
CA ASN A 56 16.38 -18.02 14.01
C ASN A 56 14.94 -18.39 13.72
N MET A 57 14.47 -17.95 12.56
CA MET A 57 13.21 -18.35 11.95
C MET A 57 13.40 -18.72 10.48
N THR A 58 12.42 -19.44 9.96
CA THR A 58 12.25 -19.72 8.54
C THR A 58 10.97 -19.06 8.07
N LEU A 59 11.11 -18.21 7.06
CA LEU A 59 10.02 -17.60 6.33
C LEU A 59 9.86 -18.38 5.04
N THR A 60 8.78 -19.14 4.90
CA THR A 60 8.55 -19.98 3.71
C THR A 60 7.81 -19.19 2.64
N GLU A 61 8.24 -19.29 1.38
CA GLU A 61 7.52 -18.68 0.25
C GLU A 61 6.08 -19.18 0.24
N ALA A 62 5.14 -18.25 0.06
CA ALA A 62 3.72 -18.56 -0.02
C ALA A 62 3.12 -19.23 1.23
N SER A 63 3.70 -18.97 2.40
CA SER A 63 3.20 -19.46 3.70
C SER A 63 2.65 -18.31 4.56
N ASN A 64 1.60 -18.58 5.34
CA ASN A 64 1.22 -17.76 6.49
C ASN A 64 1.92 -18.19 7.78
N VAL A 65 2.70 -19.27 7.77
CA VAL A 65 3.40 -19.78 8.96
C VAL A 65 4.87 -19.42 8.88
N ILE A 66 5.34 -18.75 9.93
CA ILE A 66 6.77 -18.60 10.26
C ILE A 66 7.14 -19.78 11.17
N THR A 67 8.23 -20.46 10.85
CA THR A 67 8.75 -21.55 11.70
C THR A 67 9.94 -21.05 12.50
N LEU A 68 9.81 -21.02 13.82
CA LEU A 68 10.88 -20.68 14.75
C LEU A 68 11.84 -21.86 14.95
N ALA A 69 13.11 -21.58 15.21
CA ALA A 69 14.12 -22.60 15.52
C ALA A 69 13.86 -23.30 16.88
N SER A 70 13.18 -22.61 17.80
CA SER A 70 12.71 -23.17 19.08
C SER A 70 11.45 -22.42 19.53
N ALA A 71 10.60 -23.08 20.32
CA ALA A 71 9.43 -22.44 20.90
C ALA A 71 9.86 -21.38 21.93
N LEU A 72 9.20 -20.22 21.89
CA LEU A 72 9.38 -19.12 22.86
C LEU A 72 8.13 -18.89 23.72
N THR A 73 7.10 -19.69 23.49
CA THR A 73 5.84 -19.71 24.20
C THR A 73 5.48 -21.16 24.54
N ALA A 74 4.65 -21.35 25.55
CA ALA A 74 4.04 -22.64 25.83
C ALA A 74 2.52 -22.52 25.77
N ASN A 75 1.86 -23.47 25.10
CA ASN A 75 0.40 -23.50 25.07
C ASN A 75 -0.13 -23.89 26.45
N ILE A 76 -0.93 -23.03 27.06
CA ILE A 76 -1.73 -23.35 28.24
C ILE A 76 -3.01 -24.07 27.78
N CYS A 77 -3.68 -23.53 26.76
CA CYS A 77 -4.86 -24.13 26.16
C CYS A 77 -5.04 -23.65 24.72
N THR A 78 -5.15 -24.58 23.77
CA THR A 78 -5.50 -24.29 22.37
C THR A 78 -7.01 -24.18 22.14
N CYS A 79 -7.82 -24.40 23.18
CA CYS A 79 -9.28 -24.24 23.16
C CYS A 79 -10.04 -25.09 22.12
N GLU A 80 -9.44 -26.19 21.66
CA GLU A 80 -10.04 -27.14 20.70
C GLU A 80 -11.14 -28.03 21.30
N ASN A 81 -11.36 -27.96 22.61
CA ASN A 81 -12.30 -28.79 23.36
C ASN A 81 -13.15 -27.93 24.28
N ASN A 82 -14.37 -28.42 24.55
CA ASN A 82 -15.28 -27.75 25.46
C ASN A 82 -14.63 -27.61 26.85
N TRP A 83 -14.71 -26.42 27.43
CA TRP A 83 -14.41 -26.22 28.84
C TRP A 83 -15.50 -26.87 29.72
N THR A 84 -15.21 -27.03 31.01
CA THR A 84 -16.17 -27.52 32.00
C THR A 84 -16.86 -26.34 32.67
N ALA A 85 -18.20 -26.34 32.69
CA ALA A 85 -18.96 -25.36 33.44
C ALA A 85 -18.83 -25.61 34.95
N ALA A 86 -18.57 -24.54 35.72
CA ALA A 86 -18.43 -24.66 37.17
C ALA A 86 -19.77 -24.54 37.93
N SER A 87 -20.84 -24.10 37.25
CA SER A 87 -22.18 -24.00 37.82
C SER A 87 -23.25 -24.29 36.75
N GLY A 88 -24.51 -24.46 37.18
CA GLY A 88 -25.65 -24.66 36.27
C GLY A 88 -26.03 -23.42 35.44
N ASP A 89 -25.53 -22.24 35.80
CA ASP A 89 -25.79 -20.97 35.11
C ASP A 89 -24.77 -20.69 33.98
N VAL A 90 -23.85 -21.62 33.73
CA VAL A 90 -22.89 -21.55 32.63
C VAL A 90 -23.01 -22.78 31.76
N THR A 91 -23.07 -22.58 30.44
CA THR A 91 -23.00 -23.68 29.46
C THR A 91 -21.73 -23.54 28.63
N CYS A 92 -20.95 -24.62 28.51
CA CYS A 92 -19.72 -24.63 27.73
C CYS A 92 -19.89 -25.39 26.41
N SER A 93 -19.33 -24.86 25.32
CA SER A 93 -19.39 -25.46 23.98
C SER A 93 -18.25 -24.99 23.09
N ASN A 94 -17.91 -25.75 22.06
CA ASN A 94 -16.97 -25.33 21.02
C ASN A 94 -17.67 -24.50 19.95
N GLN A 95 -16.95 -23.55 19.39
CA GLN A 95 -17.40 -22.71 18.28
C GLN A 95 -16.38 -22.74 17.16
N SER A 96 -16.81 -22.78 15.90
CA SER A 96 -15.94 -22.72 14.71
C SER A 96 -15.32 -21.34 14.47
N SER A 97 -15.66 -20.37 15.32
CA SER A 97 -15.09 -19.02 15.32
C SER A 97 -13.76 -19.05 16.08
N LEU A 98 -12.67 -19.36 15.38
CA LEU A 98 -11.35 -19.72 15.91
C LEU A 98 -10.23 -18.75 15.50
N ASN A 99 -9.30 -18.44 16.39
CA ASN A 99 -7.98 -17.89 16.06
C ASN A 99 -6.96 -18.99 15.72
N GLN A 100 -7.06 -20.15 16.37
CA GLN A 100 -6.18 -21.32 16.17
C GLN A 100 -7.01 -22.57 15.85
N GLY A 101 -6.44 -23.46 15.03
CA GLY A 101 -6.95 -24.82 14.80
C GLY A 101 -8.39 -24.90 14.27
N SER A 102 -9.29 -25.59 14.98
CA SER A 102 -10.66 -25.90 14.52
C SER A 102 -11.76 -25.26 15.35
N TYR A 103 -11.52 -24.98 16.63
CA TYR A 103 -12.53 -24.45 17.54
C TYR A 103 -11.97 -23.42 18.52
N SER A 104 -12.85 -22.55 19.02
CA SER A 104 -12.66 -21.81 20.27
C SER A 104 -13.59 -22.34 21.36
N ALA A 105 -13.19 -22.14 22.62
CA ALA A 105 -13.95 -22.56 23.77
C ALA A 105 -14.91 -21.45 24.19
N GLN A 106 -16.23 -21.68 24.06
CA GLN A 106 -17.27 -20.75 24.48
C GLN A 106 -17.80 -21.12 25.86
N SER A 107 -17.91 -20.10 26.72
CA SER A 107 -18.68 -20.11 27.97
C SER A 107 -19.87 -19.17 27.82
N ALA A 108 -21.08 -19.73 27.72
CA ALA A 108 -22.34 -19.00 27.72
C ALA A 108 -22.76 -18.77 29.17
N ILE A 109 -22.46 -17.57 29.69
CA ILE A 109 -22.70 -17.15 31.07
C ILE A 109 -24.10 -16.53 31.13
N SER A 110 -25.03 -17.18 31.82
CA SER A 110 -26.40 -16.72 31.99
C SER A 110 -26.45 -15.35 32.67
N ALA A 111 -27.48 -14.55 32.35
CA ALA A 111 -27.73 -13.28 33.05
C ALA A 111 -28.03 -13.44 34.55
N ALA A 112 -28.32 -14.67 35.02
CA ALA A 112 -28.49 -14.99 36.44
C ALA A 112 -27.17 -15.33 37.16
N PHE A 113 -26.08 -15.55 36.41
CA PHE A 113 -24.78 -15.83 36.99
C PHE A 113 -24.23 -14.56 37.64
N GLY A 114 -23.96 -14.60 38.94
CA GLY A 114 -23.34 -13.49 39.66
C GLY A 114 -21.83 -13.42 39.41
N THR A 115 -21.04 -13.58 40.48
CA THR A 115 -19.57 -13.55 40.44
C THR A 115 -18.99 -14.91 40.81
N GLY A 116 -17.76 -15.19 40.36
CA GLY A 116 -17.02 -16.39 40.71
C GLY A 116 -16.54 -17.18 39.49
N LEU A 117 -16.20 -18.45 39.70
CA LEU A 117 -15.73 -19.34 38.65
C LEU A 117 -16.88 -19.67 37.69
N ALA A 118 -16.75 -19.28 36.43
CA ALA A 118 -17.72 -19.58 35.40
C ALA A 118 -17.42 -20.92 34.72
N SER A 119 -16.17 -21.11 34.30
CA SER A 119 -15.73 -22.31 33.59
C SER A 119 -14.22 -22.54 33.73
N TYR A 120 -13.77 -23.76 33.46
CA TYR A 120 -12.35 -24.13 33.51
C TYR A 120 -11.99 -25.22 32.50
N TRP A 121 -10.69 -25.29 32.18
CA TRP A 121 -10.07 -26.36 31.41
C TRP A 121 -9.05 -27.09 32.27
N ALA A 122 -9.31 -28.37 32.53
CA ALA A 122 -8.38 -29.25 33.23
C ALA A 122 -7.23 -29.67 32.30
N MET A 123 -6.01 -29.73 32.84
CA MET A 123 -4.83 -30.19 32.14
C MET A 123 -3.92 -30.99 33.08
N THR A 124 -2.94 -31.69 32.50
CA THR A 124 -1.87 -32.31 33.28
C THR A 124 -1.05 -31.22 33.95
N ALA A 125 -0.56 -31.48 35.17
CA ALA A 125 0.35 -30.60 35.88
C ALA A 125 1.52 -30.19 34.96
N THR A 126 1.59 -28.89 34.66
CA THR A 126 2.55 -28.32 33.71
C THR A 126 3.31 -27.19 34.38
N ASP A 127 4.61 -27.11 34.09
CA ASP A 127 5.50 -26.07 34.61
C ASP A 127 5.58 -24.89 33.64
N PHE A 128 5.08 -23.73 34.07
CA PHE A 128 5.16 -22.48 33.33
C PHE A 128 6.13 -21.47 33.98
N SER A 129 6.94 -21.86 34.95
CA SER A 129 7.82 -20.96 35.71
C SER A 129 8.91 -20.26 34.89
N GLY A 130 9.17 -20.72 33.66
CA GLY A 130 10.02 -20.03 32.68
C GLY A 130 9.38 -18.80 32.02
N TYR A 131 8.10 -18.54 32.27
CA TYR A 131 7.33 -17.44 31.67
C TYR A 131 6.88 -16.44 32.74
N GLN A 132 6.54 -15.22 32.31
CA GLN A 132 6.09 -14.15 33.22
C GLN A 132 4.73 -13.54 32.82
N ASN A 133 4.23 -13.88 31.64
CA ASN A 133 3.03 -13.29 31.06
C ASN A 133 2.13 -14.39 30.50
N ILE A 134 0.84 -14.06 30.32
CA ILE A 134 -0.07 -14.82 29.47
C ILE A 134 -0.51 -14.00 28.27
N SER A 135 -0.79 -14.65 27.15
CA SER A 135 -1.41 -14.02 25.98
C SER A 135 -2.53 -14.90 25.43
N PHE A 136 -3.62 -14.28 24.98
CA PHE A 136 -4.80 -14.99 24.49
C PHE A 136 -5.68 -14.11 23.61
N CYS A 137 -6.56 -14.74 22.85
CA CYS A 137 -7.67 -14.09 22.17
C CYS A 137 -8.96 -14.31 22.96
N ILE A 138 -9.78 -13.26 23.07
CA ILE A 138 -11.10 -13.32 23.69
C ILE A 138 -12.14 -12.61 22.83
N TYR A 139 -13.34 -13.18 22.77
CA TYR A 139 -14.51 -12.59 22.12
C TYR A 139 -15.67 -12.53 23.11
N SER A 140 -16.51 -11.50 22.98
CA SER A 140 -17.79 -11.42 23.68
C SER A 140 -18.89 -10.99 22.71
N ASN A 141 -20.09 -11.57 22.83
CA ASN A 141 -21.28 -11.09 22.10
C ASN A 141 -21.95 -9.88 22.78
N VAL A 142 -21.50 -9.50 23.98
CA VAL A 142 -21.98 -8.34 24.76
C VAL A 142 -20.82 -7.43 25.13
N ASP A 143 -21.10 -6.17 25.40
CA ASP A 143 -20.09 -5.28 25.98
C ASP A 143 -19.80 -5.74 27.42
N VAL A 144 -18.52 -5.90 27.75
CA VAL A 144 -18.06 -6.28 29.09
C VAL A 144 -17.15 -5.17 29.60
N ALA A 145 -17.43 -4.64 30.78
CA ALA A 145 -16.60 -3.58 31.35
C ALA A 145 -15.19 -4.08 31.69
N ALA A 146 -14.23 -3.15 31.72
CA ALA A 146 -12.90 -3.43 32.23
C ALA A 146 -12.99 -3.99 33.66
N ASN A 147 -12.10 -4.91 33.99
CA ASN A 147 -12.00 -5.58 35.28
C ASN A 147 -13.20 -6.46 35.67
N SER A 148 -14.13 -6.76 34.75
CA SER A 148 -15.25 -7.67 35.01
C SER A 148 -14.89 -9.15 34.89
N LEU A 149 -13.80 -9.48 34.18
CA LEU A 149 -13.37 -10.86 33.94
C LEU A 149 -11.91 -11.07 34.38
N GLN A 150 -11.57 -12.32 34.71
CA GLN A 150 -10.23 -12.73 35.08
C GLN A 150 -9.90 -14.11 34.53
N ILE A 151 -8.68 -14.28 34.02
CA ILE A 151 -8.09 -15.58 33.70
C ILE A 151 -7.24 -16.03 34.87
N THR A 152 -7.39 -17.28 35.30
CA THR A 152 -6.69 -17.82 36.47
C THR A 152 -6.03 -19.15 36.16
N LEU A 153 -4.73 -19.26 36.46
CA LEU A 153 -4.00 -20.53 36.43
C LEU A 153 -4.07 -21.16 37.81
N CYS A 154 -4.51 -22.41 37.90
CA CYS A 154 -4.79 -23.08 39.18
C CYS A 154 -3.94 -24.33 39.37
N SER A 155 -3.66 -24.69 40.62
CA SER A 155 -2.87 -25.88 40.97
C SER A 155 -3.69 -27.17 41.01
N ASP A 156 -5.01 -27.11 40.93
CA ASP A 156 -5.91 -28.26 40.81
C ASP A 156 -6.57 -28.31 39.43
N ASN A 157 -7.29 -29.41 39.16
CA ASN A 157 -7.95 -29.66 37.88
C ASN A 157 -9.37 -29.07 37.77
N ALA A 158 -9.91 -28.46 38.83
CA ALA A 158 -11.26 -27.91 38.90
C ALA A 158 -11.29 -26.38 38.84
N GLY A 159 -10.14 -25.73 38.66
CA GLY A 159 -10.02 -24.27 38.64
C GLY A 159 -10.26 -23.61 40.00
N ALA A 160 -10.16 -24.34 41.11
CA ALA A 160 -10.61 -23.90 42.43
C ALA A 160 -9.51 -23.27 43.31
N THR A 161 -8.24 -23.54 43.04
CA THR A 161 -7.07 -23.12 43.82
C THR A 161 -6.16 -22.25 42.95
N PRO A 162 -6.40 -20.93 42.93
CA PRO A 162 -5.59 -19.99 42.14
C PRO A 162 -4.11 -20.04 42.53
N VAL A 163 -3.25 -20.06 41.51
CA VAL A 163 -1.81 -19.83 41.63
C VAL A 163 -1.46 -18.46 41.05
N ASP A 164 -1.96 -18.18 39.84
CA ASP A 164 -1.75 -16.93 39.12
C ASP A 164 -3.10 -16.37 38.64
N SER A 165 -3.36 -15.09 38.88
CA SER A 165 -4.61 -14.42 38.51
C SER A 165 -4.36 -13.18 37.66
N PHE A 166 -5.04 -13.08 36.52
CA PHE A 166 -4.88 -12.02 35.53
C PHE A 166 -6.22 -11.36 35.23
N THR A 167 -6.46 -10.21 35.85
CA THR A 167 -7.67 -9.41 35.58
C THR A 167 -7.58 -8.80 34.18
N ILE A 168 -8.65 -8.91 33.41
CA ILE A 168 -8.78 -8.27 32.11
C ILE A 168 -9.03 -6.78 32.35
N ASP A 169 -8.00 -5.97 32.14
CA ASP A 169 -7.92 -4.56 32.54
C ASP A 169 -8.60 -3.59 31.57
N ARG A 170 -9.13 -4.10 30.46
CA ARG A 170 -9.74 -3.32 29.38
C ARG A 170 -11.11 -3.87 29.00
N PRO A 171 -12.04 -3.01 28.53
CA PRO A 171 -13.38 -3.46 28.20
C PRO A 171 -13.38 -4.34 26.94
N LEU A 172 -14.27 -5.34 26.91
CA LEU A 172 -14.58 -6.09 25.70
C LEU A 172 -15.78 -5.45 25.00
N ARG A 173 -15.73 -5.42 23.67
CA ARG A 173 -16.85 -4.92 22.85
C ARG A 173 -17.63 -6.07 22.23
N ALA A 174 -18.95 -5.91 22.22
CA ALA A 174 -19.86 -6.86 21.62
C ALA A 174 -19.49 -7.12 20.14
N GLY A 175 -19.34 -8.39 19.78
CA GLY A 175 -19.06 -8.80 18.41
C GLY A 175 -17.63 -8.49 17.95
N LYS A 176 -16.67 -8.35 18.87
CA LYS A 176 -15.26 -8.07 18.56
C LYS A 176 -14.33 -9.06 19.23
N ARG A 177 -13.21 -9.36 18.57
CA ARG A 177 -12.10 -10.12 19.16
C ARG A 177 -11.08 -9.16 19.72
N HIS A 178 -10.63 -9.44 20.92
CA HIS A 178 -9.58 -8.71 21.62
C HIS A 178 -8.40 -9.63 21.84
N PHE A 179 -7.21 -9.08 21.66
CA PHE A 179 -5.97 -9.77 21.98
C PHE A 179 -5.43 -9.17 23.27
N PHE A 180 -5.04 -10.04 24.19
CA PHE A 180 -4.48 -9.63 25.47
C PHE A 180 -3.08 -10.19 25.65
N THR A 181 -2.28 -9.41 26.36
CA THR A 181 -1.04 -9.86 27.00
C THR A 181 -1.04 -9.27 28.39
N LEU A 182 -1.21 -10.13 29.40
CA LEU A 182 -1.32 -9.72 30.79
C LEU A 182 -0.04 -10.12 31.53
N LYS A 183 0.62 -9.14 32.16
CA LYS A 183 1.91 -9.32 32.81
C LYS A 183 1.72 -9.66 34.29
N LYS A 184 2.40 -10.70 34.78
CA LYS A 184 2.43 -11.03 36.22
C LYS A 184 3.50 -10.19 36.95
N GLY A 185 4.62 -9.92 36.29
CA GLY A 185 5.80 -9.27 36.88
C GLY A 185 6.72 -10.23 37.66
N SER A 186 6.39 -11.52 37.71
CA SER A 186 7.21 -12.59 38.27
C SER A 186 7.02 -13.88 37.45
N ALA A 187 7.80 -14.92 37.73
CA ALA A 187 7.60 -16.25 37.15
C ALA A 187 6.16 -16.77 37.40
N LEU A 188 5.57 -17.47 36.42
CA LEU A 188 4.30 -18.20 36.57
C LEU A 188 4.47 -19.46 37.44
N GLY A 189 3.37 -20.12 37.78
CA GLY A 189 3.37 -21.36 38.57
C GLY A 189 4.05 -22.55 37.87
N SER A 190 4.67 -23.42 38.66
CA SER A 190 5.38 -24.62 38.18
C SER A 190 4.57 -25.92 38.22
N SER A 191 3.32 -25.87 38.68
CA SER A 191 2.43 -27.03 38.79
C SER A 191 0.99 -26.64 38.48
N ILE A 192 0.78 -26.02 37.33
CA ILE A 192 -0.54 -25.59 36.87
C ILE A 192 -1.29 -26.80 36.30
N GLN A 193 -2.50 -27.04 36.82
CA GLN A 193 -3.37 -28.16 36.45
C GLN A 193 -4.69 -27.71 35.83
N SER A 194 -4.99 -26.41 35.81
CA SER A 194 -6.10 -25.88 35.01
C SER A 194 -5.94 -24.39 34.72
N VAL A 195 -6.68 -23.94 33.71
CA VAL A 195 -6.96 -22.53 33.43
C VAL A 195 -8.45 -22.28 33.59
N ALA A 196 -8.81 -21.18 34.24
CA ALA A 196 -10.18 -20.83 34.63
C ALA A 196 -10.58 -19.43 34.14
N LEU A 197 -11.87 -19.27 33.83
CA LEU A 197 -12.51 -17.99 33.57
C LEU A 197 -13.36 -17.62 34.79
N ASN A 198 -13.00 -16.51 35.43
CA ASN A 198 -13.69 -15.95 36.58
C ASN A 198 -14.43 -14.67 36.20
N VAL A 199 -15.65 -14.50 36.72
CA VAL A 199 -16.43 -13.26 36.64
C VAL A 199 -16.25 -12.52 37.95
N LEU A 200 -15.62 -11.34 37.90
CA LEU A 200 -15.36 -10.49 39.06
C LEU A 200 -16.52 -9.54 39.36
N VAL A 201 -17.27 -9.16 38.31
CA VAL A 201 -18.43 -8.27 38.38
C VAL A 201 -19.54 -8.91 37.57
N ASP A 202 -20.74 -8.98 38.15
CA ASP A 202 -21.95 -9.46 37.45
C ASP A 202 -22.09 -8.78 36.09
N LEU A 203 -22.17 -9.59 35.03
CA LEU A 203 -22.23 -9.12 33.65
C LEU A 203 -23.62 -8.61 33.27
N GLY A 204 -24.67 -9.03 33.98
CA GLY A 204 -26.06 -8.58 33.86
C GLY A 204 -26.71 -8.69 32.47
N GLY A 205 -27.96 -8.24 32.37
CA GLY A 205 -28.65 -7.82 31.12
C GLY A 205 -29.01 -8.88 30.07
N SER A 206 -28.14 -9.85 29.79
CA SER A 206 -28.32 -10.90 28.78
C SER A 206 -27.22 -11.98 28.90
N THR A 207 -27.40 -13.13 28.26
CA THR A 207 -26.35 -14.18 28.24
C THR A 207 -25.09 -13.68 27.53
N ALA A 208 -23.98 -13.67 28.26
CA ALA A 208 -22.65 -13.33 27.75
C ALA A 208 -21.96 -14.59 27.22
N ASN A 209 -21.78 -14.67 25.90
CA ASN A 209 -21.01 -15.71 25.22
C ASN A 209 -19.56 -15.28 25.13
N ILE A 210 -18.77 -15.67 26.14
CA ILE A 210 -17.34 -15.43 26.17
C ILE A 210 -16.63 -16.57 25.44
N ARG A 211 -15.84 -16.27 24.41
CA ARG A 211 -15.04 -17.28 23.69
C ARG A 211 -13.57 -17.01 23.91
N LEU A 212 -12.82 -18.05 24.26
CA LEU A 212 -11.37 -18.00 24.45
C LEU A 212 -10.67 -18.87 23.41
N ASP A 213 -9.49 -18.42 22.99
CA ASP A 213 -8.62 -19.17 22.09
C ASP A 213 -7.14 -18.79 22.27
N ASN A 214 -6.25 -19.71 21.90
CA ASN A 214 -4.79 -19.58 21.89
C ASN A 214 -4.25 -18.98 23.21
N ILE A 215 -4.52 -19.63 24.34
CA ILE A 215 -4.00 -19.20 25.65
C ILE A 215 -2.57 -19.70 25.78
N LEU A 216 -1.63 -18.76 25.88
CA LEU A 216 -0.19 -18.99 25.92
C LEU A 216 0.42 -18.48 27.22
N ALA A 217 1.43 -19.19 27.72
CA ALA A 217 2.45 -18.63 28.60
C ALA A 217 3.56 -18.04 27.71
N CYS A 218 3.97 -16.80 27.98
CA CYS A 218 4.89 -16.07 27.13
C CYS A 218 5.80 -15.08 27.88
N ASN A 219 6.84 -14.61 27.18
CA ASN A 219 7.71 -13.51 27.59
C ASN A 219 7.65 -12.41 26.52
N SER A 220 8.66 -12.34 25.64
CA SER A 220 8.78 -11.30 24.60
C SER A 220 7.95 -11.54 23.34
N LEU A 221 7.59 -12.79 23.02
CA LEU A 221 6.76 -13.12 21.85
C LEU A 221 5.32 -13.40 22.31
N HIS A 222 4.35 -12.62 21.84
CA HIS A 222 2.94 -12.75 22.21
C HIS A 222 2.00 -12.23 21.10
N LEU A 223 0.69 -12.43 21.22
CA LEU A 223 -0.28 -12.16 20.14
C LEU A 223 -0.44 -10.67 19.78
N LEU A 224 0.01 -9.77 20.65
CA LEU A 224 0.03 -8.32 20.41
C LEU A 224 1.35 -7.81 19.84
N THR A 225 2.34 -8.68 19.61
CA THR A 225 3.59 -8.30 18.93
C THR A 225 3.47 -8.42 17.41
N LEU A 226 4.34 -7.70 16.72
CA LEU A 226 4.66 -7.98 15.32
C LEU A 226 5.95 -8.79 15.27
N ILE A 227 6.03 -9.76 14.36
CA ILE A 227 7.22 -10.59 14.14
C ILE A 227 7.81 -10.32 12.76
N GLY A 228 9.14 -10.32 12.64
CA GLY A 228 9.82 -10.05 11.38
C GLY A 228 11.33 -10.22 11.47
N LYS A 229 12.03 -9.69 10.47
CA LYS A 229 13.49 -9.56 10.47
C LYS A 229 13.86 -8.08 10.60
N GLN A 230 15.03 -7.79 11.16
CA GLN A 230 15.50 -6.41 11.34
C GLN A 230 15.49 -5.63 10.02
N GLY A 231 14.85 -4.46 10.01
CA GLY A 231 14.67 -3.62 8.82
C GLY A 231 13.84 -4.25 7.68
N GLY A 232 13.22 -5.41 7.94
CA GLY A 232 12.39 -6.15 7.00
C GLY A 232 10.91 -5.85 7.10
N PRO A 233 10.05 -6.65 6.43
CA PRO A 233 8.62 -6.61 6.67
C PRO A 233 8.28 -7.17 8.06
N TRP A 234 7.20 -6.65 8.63
CA TRP A 234 6.68 -7.02 9.93
C TRP A 234 5.31 -7.64 9.78
N PHE A 235 5.00 -8.62 10.61
CA PHE A 235 3.80 -9.43 10.45
C PHE A 235 2.99 -9.49 11.76
N PRO A 236 1.67 -9.25 11.69
CA PRO A 236 0.78 -9.47 12.82
C PRO A 236 0.72 -10.97 13.15
N ILE A 237 0.62 -11.30 14.43
CA ILE A 237 0.51 -12.68 14.88
C ILE A 237 -0.97 -13.02 15.13
N ARG A 238 -1.49 -14.02 14.41
CA ARG A 238 -2.84 -14.54 14.63
C ARG A 238 -2.87 -15.52 15.79
N CYS A 239 -1.95 -16.49 15.75
CA CYS A 239 -1.83 -17.55 16.74
C CYS A 239 -0.41 -18.11 16.78
N ILE A 240 0.00 -18.65 17.91
CA ILE A 240 1.29 -19.33 18.10
C ILE A 240 1.02 -20.75 18.59
N ASP A 241 1.73 -21.73 18.03
CA ASP A 241 1.67 -23.13 18.43
C ASP A 241 3.08 -23.74 18.42
N GLY A 242 3.73 -23.76 19.58
CA GLY A 242 5.11 -24.19 19.73
C GLY A 242 6.07 -23.33 18.87
N THR A 243 6.64 -23.93 17.82
CA THR A 243 7.52 -23.24 16.87
C THR A 243 6.78 -22.57 15.72
N SER A 244 5.48 -22.83 15.54
CA SER A 244 4.71 -22.30 14.42
C SER A 244 4.03 -21.00 14.81
N VAL A 245 4.43 -19.91 14.17
CA VAL A 245 3.77 -18.60 14.32
C VAL A 245 2.93 -18.36 13.07
N THR A 246 1.61 -18.40 13.21
CA THR A 246 0.72 -18.09 12.09
C THR A 246 0.48 -16.60 12.03
N MET A 247 0.81 -16.02 10.89
CA MET A 247 0.60 -14.62 10.56
C MET A 247 -0.85 -14.35 10.18
N GLY A 248 -1.36 -13.18 10.57
CA GLY A 248 -2.59 -12.62 10.00
C GLY A 248 -3.54 -11.95 10.97
N PHE A 249 -4.71 -11.60 10.46
CA PHE A 249 -5.76 -10.90 11.19
C PHE A 249 -7.01 -11.78 11.28
N GLY A 250 -7.61 -11.85 12.47
CA GLY A 250 -8.98 -12.36 12.65
C GLY A 250 -9.24 -13.76 12.08
N VAL A 251 -10.53 -14.07 11.95
CA VAL A 251 -11.05 -15.42 11.81
C VAL A 251 -12.07 -15.39 10.68
N TYR A 252 -11.73 -15.93 9.52
CA TYR A 252 -12.77 -16.49 8.67
C TYR A 252 -12.26 -17.60 7.74
N TYR A 253 -13.04 -18.68 7.74
CA TYR A 253 -13.04 -19.89 6.93
C TYR A 253 -11.71 -20.66 6.76
N ASN A 254 -11.74 -21.87 7.28
CA ASN A 254 -10.93 -23.04 6.92
C ASN A 254 -10.75 -23.30 5.39
N SER A 255 -11.46 -22.60 4.51
CA SER A 255 -11.30 -22.69 3.06
C SER A 255 -10.36 -21.64 2.44
N TRP A 256 -9.85 -20.67 3.20
CA TRP A 256 -8.86 -19.67 2.75
C TRP A 256 -7.44 -20.07 3.13
N THR A 257 -7.05 -21.29 2.78
CA THR A 257 -5.75 -21.92 3.07
C THR A 257 -4.53 -21.22 2.44
N ASN A 258 -4.64 -20.01 1.87
CA ASN A 258 -3.60 -19.42 1.02
C ASN A 258 -3.34 -17.92 1.29
N TYR A 259 -3.21 -17.52 2.55
CA TYR A 259 -2.64 -16.20 2.84
C TYR A 259 -1.13 -16.29 2.82
N SER A 260 -0.54 -16.03 1.66
CA SER A 260 0.89 -16.02 1.43
C SER A 260 1.46 -14.66 1.84
N TRP A 261 2.14 -14.57 2.98
CA TRP A 261 2.68 -13.29 3.46
C TRP A 261 4.12 -13.04 2.99
N TYR A 262 4.87 -14.11 2.71
CA TYR A 262 6.30 -14.04 2.46
C TYR A 262 6.72 -14.51 1.06
N ARG A 263 7.75 -13.84 0.51
CA ARG A 263 8.08 -13.86 -0.93
C ARG A 263 9.13 -14.85 -1.38
N ALA A 264 9.94 -15.32 -0.45
CA ALA A 264 11.08 -16.16 -0.75
C ALA A 264 11.23 -17.12 0.41
N THR A 265 11.66 -18.34 0.16
CA THR A 265 12.02 -19.18 1.28
C THR A 265 13.36 -18.68 1.83
N GLU A 266 13.33 -18.04 2.99
CA GLU A 266 14.50 -17.63 3.75
C GLU A 266 14.58 -18.47 5.01
N SER A 267 15.66 -19.22 5.17
CA SER A 267 15.91 -20.06 6.34
C SER A 267 17.08 -19.50 7.16
N GLY A 268 17.03 -19.66 8.48
CA GLY A 268 18.10 -19.22 9.36
C GLY A 268 18.18 -17.70 9.56
N VAL A 269 17.10 -16.97 9.29
CA VAL A 269 17.04 -15.52 9.49
C VAL A 269 16.83 -15.24 10.97
N ALA A 270 17.57 -14.31 11.54
CA ALA A 270 17.36 -13.89 12.93
C ALA A 270 15.93 -13.34 13.12
N ALA A 271 15.21 -13.87 14.10
CA ALA A 271 13.85 -13.45 14.42
C ALA A 271 13.85 -12.22 15.33
N TYR A 272 13.03 -11.24 15.00
CA TYR A 272 12.83 -10.03 15.78
C TYR A 272 11.34 -9.82 16.06
N VAL A 273 11.06 -9.08 17.13
CA VAL A 273 9.72 -8.59 17.46
C VAL A 273 9.69 -7.08 17.64
N VAL A 274 8.51 -6.51 17.40
CA VAL A 274 8.16 -5.15 17.81
C VAL A 274 6.96 -5.21 18.74
N GLU A 275 7.02 -4.46 19.83
CA GLU A 275 5.88 -4.22 20.72
C GLU A 275 5.18 -2.90 20.32
N PRO A 276 4.08 -2.96 19.56
CA PRO A 276 3.35 -1.76 19.17
C PRO A 276 2.59 -1.14 20.34
N ALA A 277 2.34 0.17 20.24
CA ALA A 277 1.34 0.84 21.06
C ALA A 277 -0.06 0.34 20.70
N ILE A 278 -0.81 -0.06 21.71
CA ILE A 278 -2.19 -0.49 21.53
C ILE A 278 -3.09 0.73 21.44
N VAL A 279 -3.74 0.91 20.30
CA VAL A 279 -4.70 1.99 20.07
C VAL A 279 -6.10 1.48 20.42
N GLU A 280 -6.70 2.12 21.43
CA GLU A 280 -8.06 1.82 21.89
C GLU A 280 -9.08 2.20 20.80
N ASN A 281 -9.84 1.20 20.30
CA ASN A 281 -10.85 1.41 19.26
C ASN A 281 -12.23 1.62 19.89
N TYR A 282 -12.66 2.88 20.00
CA TYR A 282 -13.74 3.26 20.91
C TYR A 282 -15.19 3.17 20.39
N SER A 283 -15.49 2.66 19.19
CA SER A 283 -16.90 2.57 18.75
C SER A 283 -17.22 1.50 17.69
N SER A 284 -18.47 1.46 17.24
CA SER A 284 -19.04 0.46 16.31
C SER A 284 -18.80 0.76 14.81
N ALA A 285 -18.32 1.96 14.42
CA ALA A 285 -18.06 2.31 13.02
C ALA A 285 -16.75 3.10 12.83
N TYR A 286 -15.90 2.65 11.90
CA TYR A 286 -14.63 3.25 11.43
C TYR A 286 -13.77 3.90 12.51
N ASN A 287 -13.30 3.11 13.47
CA ASN A 287 -12.43 3.64 14.53
C ASN A 287 -11.00 3.27 14.20
N GLY A 288 -10.24 4.32 13.94
CA GLY A 288 -8.80 4.34 14.00
C GLY A 288 -8.38 5.55 14.79
N LEU A 289 -7.17 6.02 14.50
CA LEU A 289 -6.73 7.36 14.82
C LEU A 289 -7.60 8.36 14.05
N ILE A 290 -8.71 8.77 14.67
CA ILE A 290 -9.64 9.76 14.13
C ILE A 290 -9.11 11.12 14.52
N VAL A 291 -8.76 11.92 13.51
CA VAL A 291 -8.41 13.33 13.73
C VAL A 291 -9.70 14.15 13.82
N GLN A 292 -9.92 14.79 14.97
CA GLN A 292 -11.12 15.57 15.27
C GLN A 292 -10.83 17.07 15.15
N ASP A 293 -10.33 17.55 14.01
CA ASP A 293 -9.91 18.95 13.81
C ASP A 293 -10.81 19.75 12.85
N ALA A 294 -10.57 21.06 12.78
CA ALA A 294 -10.99 21.90 11.67
C ALA A 294 -9.79 22.68 11.15
N GLY A 295 -9.52 22.49 9.87
CA GLY A 295 -8.52 23.21 9.10
C GLY A 295 -9.07 23.52 7.72
N ASN A 296 -8.37 24.40 7.01
CA ASN A 296 -8.67 24.75 5.63
C ASN A 296 -7.57 24.17 4.72
N ALA A 297 -7.97 23.71 3.53
CA ALA A 297 -7.11 23.09 2.53
C ALA A 297 -6.08 24.03 1.88
N ASP A 298 -6.08 25.32 2.24
CA ASP A 298 -5.24 26.33 1.62
C ASP A 298 -3.81 26.33 2.20
N ALA A 299 -2.88 25.96 1.31
CA ALA A 299 -1.42 26.02 1.40
C ALA A 299 -0.69 24.81 2.01
N ASP A 300 0.34 24.36 1.26
CA ASP A 300 1.38 23.41 1.67
C ASP A 300 2.07 23.77 3.00
N THR A 301 1.89 25.00 3.51
CA THR A 301 2.50 25.52 4.75
C THR A 301 1.56 25.49 5.97
N GLY A 302 0.32 25.02 5.84
CA GLY A 302 -0.70 25.04 6.90
C GLY A 302 -1.11 23.67 7.44
N ARG A 303 -0.43 22.57 7.10
CA ARG A 303 -0.83 21.23 7.53
C ARG A 303 -0.64 21.02 9.03
N ILE A 304 -1.50 20.21 9.64
CA ILE A 304 -1.28 19.64 10.97
C ILE A 304 -0.46 18.37 10.79
N THR A 305 0.73 18.32 11.39
CA THR A 305 1.64 17.18 11.26
C THR A 305 1.57 16.27 12.48
N PHE A 306 1.29 14.99 12.25
CA PHE A 306 1.37 13.92 13.24
C PHE A 306 2.66 13.13 12.99
N ALA A 307 3.68 13.40 13.81
CA ALA A 307 5.02 12.84 13.64
C ALA A 307 5.35 11.85 14.77
N GLY A 308 5.46 10.57 14.43
CA GLY A 308 5.88 9.49 15.32
C GLY A 308 7.37 9.44 15.57
N GLY A 309 7.77 8.50 16.42
CA GLY A 309 9.18 8.14 16.60
C GLY A 309 9.97 9.01 17.56
N TYR A 310 9.33 9.77 18.44
CA TYR A 310 10.04 10.63 19.40
C TYR A 310 10.41 9.92 20.72
N ASP A 311 11.66 10.06 21.14
CA ASP A 311 12.09 9.71 22.50
C ASP A 311 11.55 10.72 23.51
N THR A 312 10.81 10.25 24.52
CA THR A 312 10.17 11.13 25.51
C THR A 312 11.15 11.76 26.50
N SER A 313 12.38 11.23 26.58
CA SER A 313 13.44 11.74 27.45
C SER A 313 14.34 12.77 26.77
N SER A 314 14.75 12.53 25.52
CA SER A 314 15.61 13.46 24.77
C SER A 314 14.83 14.45 23.91
N GLY A 315 13.63 14.08 23.48
CA GLY A 315 12.82 14.86 22.53
C GLY A 315 13.24 14.73 21.06
N ASP A 316 14.21 13.85 20.76
CA ASP A 316 14.69 13.55 19.42
C ASP A 316 13.75 12.57 18.70
N GLN A 317 13.66 12.68 17.37
CA GLN A 317 12.95 11.73 16.51
C GLN A 317 13.93 10.67 16.00
N ASP A 318 14.10 9.59 16.76
CA ASP A 318 15.13 8.56 16.52
C ASP A 318 14.54 7.16 16.29
N GLY A 319 13.21 7.05 16.15
CA GLY A 319 12.54 5.77 15.98
C GLY A 319 11.25 5.83 15.17
N TRP A 320 10.35 4.91 15.50
CA TRP A 320 9.03 4.75 14.89
C TRP A 320 7.97 4.66 15.98
N THR A 321 6.77 5.15 15.70
CA THR A 321 5.60 4.82 16.51
C THR A 321 4.80 3.72 15.80
N TRP A 322 4.85 2.52 16.37
CA TRP A 322 4.08 1.39 15.89
C TRP A 322 2.72 1.37 16.59
N CYS A 323 1.64 1.27 15.83
CA CYS A 323 0.27 1.24 16.32
C CYS A 323 -0.36 -0.11 15.98
N PHE A 324 -1.13 -0.65 16.91
CA PHE A 324 -1.89 -1.89 16.73
C PHE A 324 -3.29 -1.74 17.32
N PRO A 325 -4.36 -2.22 16.66
CA PRO A 325 -5.70 -2.10 17.21
C PRO A 325 -5.84 -3.03 18.42
N GLU A 326 -6.49 -2.53 19.47
CA GLU A 326 -6.86 -3.35 20.62
C GLU A 326 -7.76 -4.54 20.24
N CYS A 327 -8.66 -4.32 19.29
CA CYS A 327 -9.63 -5.30 18.84
C CYS A 327 -9.68 -5.39 17.32
N VAL A 328 -9.92 -6.60 16.82
CA VAL A 328 -10.18 -6.88 15.40
C VAL A 328 -11.66 -7.19 15.23
N GLY A 329 -12.29 -6.57 14.24
CA GLY A 329 -13.72 -6.74 13.95
C GLY A 329 -14.08 -8.20 13.69
N ASP A 330 -15.21 -8.67 14.23
CA ASP A 330 -15.81 -9.92 13.74
C ASP A 330 -16.55 -9.67 12.42
N VAL A 331 -16.61 -10.72 11.61
CA VAL A 331 -16.90 -10.72 10.17
C VAL A 331 -18.39 -10.68 9.83
N ASP A 332 -19.28 -10.70 10.83
CA ASP A 332 -20.73 -10.62 10.62
C ASP A 332 -21.24 -9.20 10.23
N GLY A 333 -20.36 -8.33 9.71
CA GLY A 333 -20.78 -7.13 8.95
C GLY A 333 -20.14 -5.79 9.31
N GLY A 334 -19.06 -5.74 10.11
CA GLY A 334 -18.43 -4.48 10.52
C GLY A 334 -16.94 -4.38 10.19
N PHE A 335 -16.62 -4.19 8.90
CA PHE A 335 -15.28 -3.98 8.31
C PHE A 335 -14.60 -2.65 8.72
N ASN A 336 -14.43 -2.41 10.02
CA ASN A 336 -14.40 -1.03 10.54
C ASN A 336 -13.17 -0.63 11.37
N SER A 337 -12.09 -1.43 11.43
CA SER A 337 -10.85 -0.97 12.08
C SER A 337 -9.91 -0.34 11.05
N CYS A 338 -9.76 0.97 11.08
CA CYS A 338 -8.72 1.65 10.31
C CYS A 338 -7.55 2.05 11.22
N GLY A 339 -6.34 2.17 10.69
CA GLY A 339 -5.21 2.73 11.42
C GLY A 339 -5.41 4.23 11.59
N ILE A 340 -5.67 4.92 10.47
CA ILE A 340 -5.95 6.36 10.42
C ILE A 340 -7.31 6.57 9.75
N ASN A 341 -8.20 7.39 10.35
CA ASN A 341 -9.47 7.77 9.73
C ASN A 341 -9.42 9.23 9.29
N LEU A 342 -9.51 9.46 7.98
CA LEU A 342 -9.38 10.77 7.33
C LEU A 342 -10.69 11.24 6.68
N ASN A 343 -11.83 10.84 7.25
CA ASN A 343 -13.13 11.26 6.73
C ASN A 343 -13.24 12.80 6.69
N ASN A 344 -13.35 13.36 5.48
CA ASN A 344 -13.41 14.79 5.18
C ASN A 344 -12.19 15.61 5.67
N LYS A 345 -10.97 15.08 5.53
CA LYS A 345 -9.72 15.75 5.93
C LYS A 345 -8.75 15.93 4.76
N ASP A 346 -8.19 17.14 4.63
CA ASP A 346 -7.28 17.48 3.53
C ASP A 346 -6.10 18.37 3.92
N TYR A 347 -5.79 18.50 5.20
CA TYR A 347 -4.72 19.37 5.72
C TYR A 347 -3.84 18.64 6.74
N LEU A 348 -3.64 17.34 6.55
CA LEU A 348 -2.93 16.47 7.49
C LEU A 348 -1.62 15.95 6.91
N SER A 349 -0.56 15.91 7.71
CA SER A 349 0.69 15.20 7.42
C SER A 349 0.93 14.08 8.43
N PHE A 350 1.44 12.93 7.98
CA PHE A 350 1.79 11.80 8.82
C PHE A 350 3.22 11.32 8.53
N GLU A 351 4.01 11.19 9.59
CA GLU A 351 5.44 10.91 9.50
C GLU A 351 5.85 9.93 10.61
N HIS A 352 6.77 9.01 10.32
CA HIS A 352 7.31 8.02 11.27
C HIS A 352 6.26 7.16 11.99
N LEU A 353 5.19 6.82 11.28
CA LEU A 353 4.09 5.99 11.79
C LEU A 353 4.06 4.62 11.10
N HIS A 354 3.82 3.58 11.90
CA HIS A 354 3.56 2.23 11.40
C HIS A 354 2.22 1.71 11.89
N MET A 355 1.32 1.33 10.99
CA MET A 355 0.03 0.73 11.33
C MET A 355 0.06 -0.78 11.11
N GLY A 356 0.15 -1.57 12.19
CA GLY A 356 0.05 -3.03 12.14
C GLY A 356 -1.30 -3.50 12.66
N GLY A 357 -1.84 -4.63 12.21
CA GLY A 357 -3.03 -5.22 12.85
C GLY A 357 -4.39 -4.74 12.33
N PHE A 358 -4.44 -3.64 11.59
CA PHE A 358 -5.70 -3.00 11.19
C PHE A 358 -6.36 -3.66 9.98
N TYR A 359 -7.70 -3.56 9.90
CA TYR A 359 -8.43 -3.94 8.70
C TYR A 359 -8.06 -2.98 7.56
N GLN A 360 -8.05 -1.68 7.82
CA GLN A 360 -7.62 -0.63 6.91
C GLN A 360 -6.37 0.07 7.45
N GLY A 361 -5.35 0.36 6.64
CA GLY A 361 -4.24 1.22 7.05
C GLY A 361 -4.73 2.66 7.24
N VAL A 362 -5.27 3.22 6.17
CA VAL A 362 -5.85 4.56 6.12
C VAL A 362 -7.26 4.48 5.53
N TYR A 363 -8.25 5.00 6.22
CA TYR A 363 -9.62 5.11 5.71
C TYR A 363 -9.88 6.52 5.20
N PHE A 364 -10.24 6.62 3.94
CA PHE A 364 -10.62 7.85 3.27
C PHE A 364 -12.15 7.84 3.13
N GLY A 365 -12.85 8.61 3.98
CA GLY A 365 -14.31 8.73 3.88
C GLY A 365 -14.79 9.38 2.58
N SER A 366 -16.10 9.57 2.43
CA SER A 366 -16.74 9.93 1.15
C SER A 366 -16.63 11.39 0.70
N GLY A 367 -15.87 12.24 1.37
CA GLY A 367 -15.70 13.66 0.99
C GLY A 367 -14.42 14.00 0.25
N LEU A 368 -14.29 15.28 -0.12
CA LEU A 368 -13.14 15.82 -0.82
C LEU A 368 -11.89 15.81 0.08
N GLN A 369 -10.79 15.26 -0.44
CA GLN A 369 -9.53 15.11 0.30
C GLN A 369 -8.36 15.67 -0.52
N ARG A 370 -8.10 16.98 -0.43
CA ARG A 370 -7.16 17.74 -1.27
C ARG A 370 -5.73 17.98 -0.75
N GLY A 371 -5.28 17.33 0.31
CA GLY A 371 -3.92 17.64 0.79
C GLY A 371 -3.38 16.79 1.94
N VAL A 372 -3.80 15.53 2.03
CA VAL A 372 -3.19 14.58 2.97
C VAL A 372 -1.80 14.21 2.48
N HIS A 373 -0.82 14.28 3.39
CA HIS A 373 0.57 13.99 3.14
C HIS A 373 1.08 12.84 4.03
N PHE A 374 1.82 11.92 3.43
CA PHE A 374 2.58 10.88 4.12
C PHE A 374 4.06 10.99 3.72
N ASP A 375 4.95 11.17 4.70
CA ASP A 375 6.41 11.33 4.48
C ASP A 375 7.20 10.07 4.85
N THR A 376 6.73 9.33 5.86
CA THR A 376 7.33 8.06 6.30
C THR A 376 6.27 7.22 6.98
N TYR A 377 5.43 6.58 6.18
CA TYR A 377 4.29 5.80 6.66
C TYR A 377 4.37 4.37 6.17
N HIS A 378 4.27 3.42 7.09
CA HIS A 378 4.21 1.99 6.79
C HIS A 378 2.89 1.40 7.31
N SER A 379 2.34 0.44 6.58
CA SER A 379 1.11 -0.23 7.00
C SER A 379 1.15 -1.71 6.66
N VAL A 380 0.88 -2.53 7.66
CA VAL A 380 0.66 -3.98 7.54
C VAL A 380 -0.77 -4.24 8.01
N CYS A 381 -1.68 -4.22 7.05
CA CYS A 381 -3.12 -4.26 7.25
C CYS A 381 -3.79 -5.08 6.15
N GLN A 382 -5.06 -5.46 6.34
CA GLN A 382 -5.80 -6.23 5.34
C GLN A 382 -6.06 -5.41 4.06
N ARG A 383 -6.40 -4.13 4.20
CA ARG A 383 -6.61 -3.14 3.13
C ARG A 383 -5.75 -1.91 3.39
N PRO A 384 -4.82 -1.49 2.53
CA PRO A 384 -4.03 -0.28 2.80
C PRO A 384 -4.90 0.97 2.83
N TRP A 385 -5.89 1.02 1.94
CA TRP A 385 -6.90 2.05 1.85
C TRP A 385 -8.26 1.45 1.49
N ASP A 386 -9.30 2.14 1.90
CA ASP A 386 -10.64 1.95 1.37
C ASP A 386 -11.21 3.34 1.12
N THR A 387 -11.43 3.64 -0.16
CA THR A 387 -12.27 4.75 -0.54
C THR A 387 -13.64 4.14 -0.74
N SER A 388 -14.55 4.32 0.23
CA SER A 388 -15.96 4.03 -0.02
C SER A 388 -16.42 4.99 -1.13
N GLN A 389 -16.33 4.55 -2.38
CA GLN A 389 -16.55 5.29 -3.64
C GLN A 389 -16.72 6.81 -3.45
N PRO A 390 -15.63 7.60 -3.54
CA PRO A 390 -15.78 9.05 -3.61
C PRO A 390 -16.64 9.30 -4.84
N SER A 391 -17.83 9.88 -4.64
CA SER A 391 -18.63 10.33 -5.78
C SER A 391 -17.74 11.19 -6.66
N THR A 392 -17.68 10.87 -7.93
CA THR A 392 -16.72 11.24 -9.00
C THR A 392 -16.49 12.74 -9.27
N THR A 393 -16.84 13.65 -8.36
CA THR A 393 -17.02 15.07 -8.67
C THR A 393 -16.12 16.04 -7.91
N GLY A 394 -15.10 15.59 -7.19
CA GLY A 394 -14.05 16.54 -6.87
C GLY A 394 -12.69 15.95 -6.56
N GLY A 395 -11.71 16.56 -7.22
CA GLY A 395 -10.35 16.06 -7.26
C GLY A 395 -9.69 16.06 -5.90
N ALA A 396 -9.61 14.89 -5.26
CA ALA A 396 -8.68 14.67 -4.15
C ALA A 396 -7.24 14.90 -4.64
N LEU A 397 -6.37 15.41 -3.77
CA LEU A 397 -4.93 15.51 -3.98
C LEU A 397 -4.25 14.79 -2.81
N ILE A 398 -3.70 13.62 -3.10
CA ILE A 398 -2.86 12.90 -2.14
C ILE A 398 -1.43 13.13 -2.59
N ARG A 399 -0.62 13.74 -1.70
CA ARG A 399 0.79 13.99 -1.95
C ARG A 399 1.61 13.06 -1.08
N TRP A 400 2.49 12.29 -1.67
CA TRP A 400 3.48 11.51 -0.93
C TRP A 400 4.84 12.13 -1.20
N THR A 401 5.43 12.71 -0.16
CA THR A 401 6.80 13.25 -0.21
C THR A 401 7.63 12.67 0.90
N GLY A 402 8.67 11.91 0.59
CA GLY A 402 9.56 11.22 1.53
C GLY A 402 9.42 9.69 1.61
N GLY A 403 10.50 9.01 2.01
CA GLY A 403 10.50 7.58 2.38
C GLY A 403 10.36 6.56 1.24
N THR A 404 10.35 5.25 1.57
CA THR A 404 9.92 4.18 0.65
C THR A 404 8.60 3.64 1.18
N TRP A 405 7.51 3.78 0.41
CA TRP A 405 6.25 3.15 0.83
C TRP A 405 6.30 1.67 0.50
N LYS A 406 6.30 0.82 1.54
CA LYS A 406 6.22 -0.63 1.39
C LYS A 406 4.84 -1.10 1.76
N TRP A 407 4.11 -1.64 0.79
CA TRP A 407 2.83 -2.27 1.02
C TRP A 407 2.90 -3.78 0.82
N SER A 408 2.84 -4.52 1.92
CA SER A 408 2.48 -5.93 1.91
C SER A 408 1.00 -6.07 2.25
N SER A 409 0.13 -6.22 1.23
CA SER A 409 -1.18 -6.83 1.50
C SER A 409 -1.02 -8.32 1.54
N ALA A 410 -1.68 -8.91 2.52
CA ALA A 410 -1.60 -10.34 2.73
C ALA A 410 -2.94 -11.04 2.62
N GLU A 411 -3.98 -10.35 2.19
CA GLU A 411 -5.26 -10.98 1.94
C GLU A 411 -5.89 -10.51 0.64
N GLN A 412 -6.25 -11.49 -0.19
CA GLN A 412 -7.48 -11.41 -0.94
C GLN A 412 -8.19 -12.75 -0.89
N ALA A 413 -9.12 -12.81 0.04
CA ALA A 413 -10.33 -13.57 -0.15
C ALA A 413 -11.23 -12.88 -1.17
N ALA A 414 -11.97 -13.64 -1.99
CA ALA A 414 -12.96 -13.24 -2.98
C ALA A 414 -14.12 -12.39 -2.42
N ILE A 415 -13.79 -11.21 -1.91
CA ILE A 415 -14.65 -10.05 -1.98
C ILE A 415 -14.38 -9.50 -3.38
N PRO A 416 -15.39 -9.19 -4.23
CA PRO A 416 -15.16 -8.34 -5.38
C PRO A 416 -14.49 -7.09 -4.81
N CYS A 417 -13.19 -6.99 -5.02
CA CYS A 417 -12.43 -5.81 -4.67
C CYS A 417 -13.05 -4.73 -5.56
N GLY A 418 -14.04 -4.02 -5.00
CA GLY A 418 -14.38 -2.69 -5.44
C GLY A 418 -13.03 -2.01 -5.57
N ASN A 419 -12.71 -1.68 -6.82
CA ASN A 419 -11.37 -1.38 -7.30
C ASN A 419 -10.49 -0.81 -6.18
N GLY A 420 -9.30 -1.36 -5.95
CA GLY A 420 -8.21 -0.65 -5.27
C GLY A 420 -7.80 0.53 -6.15
N ALA A 421 -8.75 1.44 -6.34
CA ALA A 421 -8.72 2.58 -7.20
C ALA A 421 -8.47 3.75 -6.32
N TYR A 422 -7.30 4.38 -6.49
CA TYR A 422 -7.29 5.79 -6.24
C TYR A 422 -8.31 6.42 -7.21
N GLN A 423 -9.37 7.06 -6.69
CA GLN A 423 -10.32 7.84 -7.48
C GLN A 423 -10.25 9.28 -6.99
N GLY A 424 -9.35 10.07 -7.58
CA GLY A 424 -9.13 11.45 -7.17
C GLY A 424 -8.74 12.32 -8.36
N GLY A 425 -8.49 13.61 -8.12
CA GLY A 425 -8.15 14.52 -9.22
C GLY A 425 -6.66 14.47 -9.51
N HIS A 426 -5.85 14.52 -8.46
CA HIS A 426 -4.42 14.66 -8.58
C HIS A 426 -3.71 13.69 -7.65
N PHE A 427 -2.82 12.87 -8.19
CA PHE A 427 -1.99 11.97 -7.40
C PHE A 427 -0.53 12.33 -7.65
N PHE A 428 0.23 12.55 -6.58
CA PHE A 428 1.65 12.87 -6.69
C PHE A 428 2.45 12.04 -5.69
N ALA A 429 3.39 11.25 -6.19
CA ALA A 429 4.38 10.54 -5.39
C ALA A 429 5.78 10.85 -5.92
N ASP A 430 6.63 11.48 -5.11
CA ASP A 430 8.02 11.75 -5.50
C ASP A 430 8.98 10.58 -5.23
N ASN A 431 8.53 9.61 -4.45
CA ASN A 431 9.33 8.49 -3.94
C ASN A 431 8.86 7.14 -4.48
N ASN A 432 9.56 6.08 -4.06
CA ASN A 432 9.24 4.71 -4.45
C ASN A 432 7.94 4.24 -3.81
N LEU A 433 7.10 3.64 -4.65
CA LEU A 433 5.84 3.00 -4.32
C LEU A 433 5.99 1.49 -4.51
N ASP A 434 6.20 0.75 -3.44
CA ASP A 434 6.32 -0.71 -3.49
C ASP A 434 5.02 -1.39 -3.07
N ILE A 435 4.49 -2.23 -3.94
CA ILE A 435 3.19 -2.88 -3.86
C ILE A 435 3.33 -4.39 -4.00
N TYR A 436 2.81 -5.13 -3.03
CA TYR A 436 2.94 -6.57 -2.95
C TYR A 436 1.58 -7.25 -2.71
N TYR A 437 1.23 -8.21 -3.58
CA TYR A 437 -0.08 -8.87 -3.60
C TYR A 437 -0.04 -10.38 -3.37
N GLY A 438 -0.94 -10.79 -2.47
CA GLY A 438 -1.24 -12.15 -2.02
C GLY A 438 -1.69 -13.17 -3.05
N ASN A 439 -2.63 -12.80 -3.92
CA ASN A 439 -3.50 -13.78 -4.61
C ASN A 439 -3.87 -13.35 -6.05
N ALA A 440 -4.39 -14.33 -6.80
CA ALA A 440 -4.55 -14.35 -8.24
C ALA A 440 -5.90 -13.80 -8.76
N TYR A 441 -6.66 -13.02 -7.96
CA TYR A 441 -7.94 -12.46 -8.42
C TYR A 441 -7.75 -11.06 -9.03
N SER A 442 -7.72 -11.04 -10.36
CA SER A 442 -7.99 -10.02 -11.41
C SER A 442 -8.11 -8.50 -11.16
N CYS A 443 -7.88 -7.95 -9.97
CA CYS A 443 -8.00 -6.51 -9.75
C CYS A 443 -6.63 -5.82 -9.83
N PRO A 444 -6.31 -5.10 -10.92
CA PRO A 444 -5.14 -4.24 -10.94
C PRO A 444 -5.15 -3.21 -9.82
N ILE A 445 -3.96 -2.72 -9.48
CA ILE A 445 -3.85 -1.41 -8.83
C ILE A 445 -4.40 -0.41 -9.83
N LYS A 446 -5.52 0.23 -9.51
CA LYS A 446 -6.16 1.16 -10.42
C LYS A 446 -5.80 2.58 -10.00
N PHE A 447 -5.24 3.36 -10.90
CA PHE A 447 -5.05 4.80 -10.71
C PHE A 447 -6.08 5.52 -11.57
N VAL A 448 -7.02 6.20 -10.92
CA VAL A 448 -8.06 7.00 -11.55
C VAL A 448 -7.91 8.46 -11.14
N GLY A 449 -7.67 9.33 -12.12
CA GLY A 449 -7.63 10.76 -11.85
C GLY A 449 -7.06 11.64 -12.94
N THR A 450 -7.31 12.95 -12.86
CA THR A 450 -6.91 13.89 -13.91
C THR A 450 -5.40 14.04 -14.08
N HIS A 451 -4.61 14.20 -13.01
CA HIS A 451 -3.15 14.26 -13.09
C HIS A 451 -2.51 13.25 -12.15
N ILE A 452 -1.75 12.29 -12.67
CA ILE A 452 -1.08 11.25 -11.87
C ILE A 452 0.42 11.34 -12.13
N VAL A 453 1.23 11.61 -11.09
CA VAL A 453 2.67 11.79 -11.24
C VAL A 453 3.40 10.91 -10.23
N PHE A 454 4.23 9.99 -10.72
CA PHE A 454 5.22 9.27 -9.93
C PHE A 454 6.61 9.69 -10.40
N LEU A 455 7.37 10.37 -9.55
CA LEU A 455 8.78 10.67 -9.82
C LEU A 455 9.69 9.54 -9.33
N GLY A 456 9.25 8.76 -8.34
CA GLY A 456 9.93 7.54 -7.92
C GLY A 456 9.51 6.31 -8.72
N LYS A 457 10.00 5.15 -8.27
CA LYS A 457 9.71 3.85 -8.87
C LYS A 457 8.46 3.21 -8.28
N VAL A 458 7.55 2.74 -9.14
CA VAL A 458 6.39 1.92 -8.77
C VAL A 458 6.74 0.45 -8.95
N THR A 459 6.91 -0.30 -7.86
CA THR A 459 7.15 -1.74 -7.89
C THR A 459 5.85 -2.49 -7.60
N VAL A 460 5.45 -3.43 -8.44
CA VAL A 460 4.27 -4.28 -8.25
C VAL A 460 4.66 -5.74 -8.40
N LYS A 461 4.55 -6.53 -7.33
CA LYS A 461 4.88 -7.96 -7.37
C LYS A 461 3.73 -8.81 -6.87
N PHE A 462 3.38 -9.85 -7.62
CA PHE A 462 2.39 -10.85 -7.22
C PHE A 462 3.09 -12.12 -6.73
N PHE A 463 2.54 -12.76 -5.70
CA PHE A 463 3.16 -13.98 -5.15
C PHE A 463 2.83 -15.24 -5.95
N ASN A 464 1.70 -15.28 -6.66
CA ASN A 464 1.26 -16.46 -7.41
C ASN A 464 1.00 -16.13 -8.89
N ALA A 465 1.73 -16.82 -9.78
CA ALA A 465 1.78 -16.54 -11.22
C ALA A 465 0.50 -16.92 -11.99
N ALA A 466 -0.46 -17.59 -11.35
CA ALA A 466 -1.48 -18.29 -12.09
C ALA A 466 -2.54 -17.38 -12.75
N TYR A 467 -2.93 -16.22 -12.18
CA TYR A 467 -4.11 -15.46 -12.69
C TYR A 467 -4.15 -13.94 -12.43
N ALA A 468 -3.05 -13.26 -12.10
CA ALA A 468 -3.10 -11.79 -11.91
C ALA A 468 -3.25 -11.07 -13.28
N ASP A 469 -4.48 -10.74 -13.67
CA ASP A 469 -4.80 -10.12 -14.98
C ASP A 469 -3.99 -8.85 -15.26
N VAL A 470 -3.71 -7.98 -14.30
CA VAL A 470 -3.01 -6.72 -14.60
C VAL A 470 -2.19 -6.29 -13.38
N GLY A 471 -0.94 -5.86 -13.62
CA GLY A 471 -0.06 -5.24 -12.63
C GLY A 471 -0.56 -3.86 -12.22
N VAL A 472 -0.38 -2.87 -13.10
CA VAL A 472 -0.83 -1.49 -12.88
C VAL A 472 -1.88 -1.10 -13.91
N ALA A 473 -3.07 -0.67 -13.50
CA ALA A 473 -4.07 -0.08 -14.38
C ALA A 473 -4.16 1.44 -14.18
N PHE A 474 -4.18 2.18 -15.28
CA PHE A 474 -4.51 3.60 -15.32
C PHE A 474 -5.88 3.74 -15.99
N THR A 475 -6.81 4.46 -15.34
CA THR A 475 -8.14 4.67 -15.90
C THR A 475 -8.63 6.11 -15.77
N SER A 476 -9.25 6.67 -16.81
CA SER A 476 -9.76 8.05 -16.80
C SER A 476 -8.70 9.08 -16.39
N CYS A 477 -7.52 8.93 -17.00
CA CYS A 477 -6.25 9.57 -16.63
C CYS A 477 -5.91 10.67 -17.62
N PHE A 478 -6.02 11.97 -17.29
CA PHE A 478 -5.83 13.01 -18.32
C PHE A 478 -4.36 13.25 -18.65
N GLU A 479 -3.51 13.49 -17.64
CA GLU A 479 -2.06 13.61 -17.78
C GLU A 479 -1.37 12.74 -16.73
N THR A 480 -0.71 11.67 -17.15
CA THR A 480 -0.03 10.74 -16.26
C THR A 480 1.44 10.64 -16.61
N TYR A 481 2.31 10.77 -15.62
CA TYR A 481 3.73 10.53 -15.72
C TYR A 481 4.17 9.54 -14.65
N VAL A 482 4.91 8.51 -15.03
CA VAL A 482 5.46 7.51 -14.12
C VAL A 482 6.93 7.33 -14.46
N ASN A 483 7.85 7.66 -13.56
CA ASN A 483 9.29 7.57 -13.85
C ASN A 483 9.73 6.12 -14.13
N GLU A 484 9.44 5.20 -13.22
CA GLU A 484 9.74 3.76 -13.41
C GLU A 484 8.60 2.89 -12.89
N ILE A 485 8.25 1.83 -13.62
CA ILE A 485 7.39 0.74 -13.19
C ILE A 485 8.22 -0.55 -13.21
N GLU A 486 8.23 -1.31 -12.14
CA GLU A 486 8.72 -2.69 -12.10
C GLU A 486 7.56 -3.64 -11.78
N THR A 487 7.31 -4.63 -12.63
CA THR A 487 6.30 -5.67 -12.39
C THR A 487 6.93 -7.06 -12.33
N GLU A 488 6.38 -7.94 -11.50
CA GLU A 488 6.81 -9.33 -11.38
C GLU A 488 5.60 -10.27 -11.22
N LYS A 489 5.60 -11.38 -11.97
CA LYS A 489 4.60 -12.45 -11.98
C LYS A 489 3.18 -11.97 -12.34
N VAL A 490 3.05 -11.17 -13.41
CA VAL A 490 1.78 -10.57 -13.88
C VAL A 490 1.34 -11.11 -15.23
N ALA A 491 0.04 -11.25 -15.48
CA ALA A 491 -0.42 -11.55 -16.84
C ALA A 491 -0.19 -10.35 -17.75
N TYR A 492 -0.57 -9.14 -17.33
CA TYR A 492 -0.30 -7.90 -18.06
C TYR A 492 0.45 -6.94 -17.15
N SER A 493 1.56 -6.34 -17.61
CA SER A 493 2.35 -5.44 -16.76
C SER A 493 1.61 -4.14 -16.47
N VAL A 494 0.96 -3.58 -17.50
CA VAL A 494 0.18 -2.36 -17.40
C VAL A 494 -1.17 -2.47 -18.13
N SER A 495 -2.18 -1.74 -17.69
CA SER A 495 -3.45 -1.59 -18.40
C SER A 495 -3.88 -0.15 -18.45
N PHE A 496 -4.56 0.23 -19.52
CA PHE A 496 -5.00 1.59 -19.75
C PHE A 496 -6.46 1.60 -20.21
N GLU A 497 -7.26 2.49 -19.61
CA GLU A 497 -8.70 2.65 -19.89
C GLU A 497 -9.05 4.14 -19.92
N SER A 498 -9.28 4.73 -21.09
CA SER A 498 -9.67 6.15 -21.24
C SER A 498 -8.65 7.14 -20.64
N CYS A 499 -7.36 6.92 -20.84
CA CYS A 499 -6.34 7.93 -20.49
C CYS A 499 -6.12 8.91 -21.66
N GLY A 500 -6.01 10.21 -21.35
CA GLY A 500 -5.54 11.25 -22.25
C GLY A 500 -4.08 11.02 -22.64
N HIS A 501 -3.13 11.41 -21.80
CA HIS A 501 -1.69 11.32 -22.06
C HIS A 501 -0.99 10.57 -20.94
N LEU A 502 -0.35 9.44 -21.23
CA LEU A 502 0.38 8.62 -20.26
C LEU A 502 1.83 8.42 -20.69
N VAL A 503 2.77 8.75 -19.82
CA VAL A 503 4.20 8.59 -20.04
C VAL A 503 4.80 7.74 -18.93
N ILE A 504 5.43 6.63 -19.29
CA ILE A 504 6.20 5.76 -18.41
C ILE A 504 7.67 5.90 -18.81
N GLY A 505 8.53 6.44 -17.95
CA GLY A 505 9.96 6.61 -18.24
C GLY A 505 10.65 5.25 -18.43
N LYS A 506 10.35 4.27 -17.57
CA LYS A 506 10.86 2.91 -17.69
C LYS A 506 9.83 1.88 -17.22
N LEU A 507 9.64 0.81 -17.99
CA LEU A 507 8.85 -0.35 -17.60
C LEU A 507 9.77 -1.58 -17.59
N THR A 508 9.96 -2.17 -16.41
CA THR A 508 10.67 -3.44 -16.22
C THR A 508 9.65 -4.50 -15.85
N SER A 509 9.58 -5.60 -16.59
CA SER A 509 8.78 -6.75 -16.18
C SER A 509 9.69 -7.97 -16.11
N THR A 510 9.78 -8.64 -14.96
CA THR A 510 10.65 -9.82 -14.80
C THR A 510 9.94 -11.13 -15.14
N SER A 511 8.61 -11.12 -15.16
CA SER A 511 7.78 -12.23 -15.61
C SER A 511 6.39 -11.72 -15.97
N CYS A 512 6.11 -11.64 -17.28
CA CYS A 512 4.78 -11.34 -17.77
C CYS A 512 4.36 -12.17 -18.99
N THR A 513 3.06 -12.44 -19.09
CA THR A 513 2.46 -13.05 -20.29
C THR A 513 2.30 -12.03 -21.41
N TYR A 514 1.90 -10.80 -21.05
CA TYR A 514 1.63 -9.69 -21.93
C TYR A 514 2.20 -8.40 -21.35
N LEU A 515 2.60 -7.47 -22.21
CA LEU A 515 3.13 -6.17 -21.79
C LEU A 515 2.04 -5.24 -21.28
N ALA A 516 1.02 -5.01 -22.12
CA ALA A 516 -0.02 -4.07 -21.82
C ALA A 516 -1.42 -4.52 -22.29
N ARG A 517 -2.46 -4.06 -21.60
CA ARG A 517 -3.87 -4.27 -21.94
C ARG A 517 -4.61 -2.95 -22.16
N GLN A 518 -5.14 -2.72 -23.35
CA GLN A 518 -6.06 -1.61 -23.61
C GLN A 518 -7.52 -2.04 -23.49
N VAL A 519 -8.27 -1.44 -22.56
CA VAL A 519 -9.65 -1.85 -22.26
C VAL A 519 -10.69 -1.01 -23.02
N GLN A 520 -10.40 0.25 -23.41
CA GLN A 520 -11.34 1.13 -24.12
C GLN A 520 -10.67 2.05 -25.18
N SER A 521 -11.48 2.63 -26.07
CA SER A 521 -11.08 3.26 -27.35
C SER A 521 -10.74 4.76 -27.30
N GLU A 522 -10.83 5.42 -26.16
CA GLU A 522 -10.62 6.88 -26.05
C GLU A 522 -9.25 7.21 -25.46
N MET A 523 -8.17 6.72 -26.07
CA MET A 523 -6.82 7.12 -25.67
C MET A 523 -6.25 8.16 -26.64
N THR A 524 -5.58 9.19 -26.11
CA THR A 524 -4.90 10.18 -26.98
C THR A 524 -3.40 9.95 -27.12
N ASP A 525 -2.69 9.42 -26.11
CA ASP A 525 -1.25 9.09 -26.20
C ASP A 525 -0.76 8.19 -25.04
N VAL A 526 -0.08 7.07 -25.34
CA VAL A 526 0.63 6.24 -24.35
C VAL A 526 2.09 6.03 -24.80
N THR A 527 3.04 6.43 -23.95
CA THR A 527 4.48 6.35 -24.21
C THR A 527 5.20 5.63 -23.07
N ILE A 528 6.06 4.67 -23.38
CA ILE A 528 6.96 3.90 -22.49
C ILE A 528 8.40 4.08 -22.98
N GLN A 529 9.17 4.99 -22.41
CA GLN A 529 10.46 5.40 -22.98
C GLN A 529 11.54 4.30 -22.91
N ASN A 530 11.52 3.43 -21.89
CA ASN A 530 12.49 2.35 -21.72
C ASN A 530 11.81 1.04 -21.29
N LEU A 531 11.71 0.07 -22.20
CA LEU A 531 11.14 -1.24 -21.93
C LEU A 531 12.23 -2.29 -21.66
N VAL A 532 12.08 -3.03 -20.56
CA VAL A 532 12.94 -4.16 -20.17
C VAL A 532 12.06 -5.36 -19.82
N VAL A 533 12.05 -6.38 -20.68
CA VAL A 533 11.28 -7.63 -20.47
C VAL A 533 12.14 -8.87 -20.71
N PRO A 534 11.76 -10.04 -20.16
CA PRO A 534 12.54 -11.26 -20.28
C PRO A 534 12.58 -11.73 -21.74
N ALA A 535 13.70 -12.31 -22.16
CA ALA A 535 13.81 -12.90 -23.49
C ALA A 535 12.74 -13.99 -23.69
N GLY A 536 11.97 -13.89 -24.78
CA GLY A 536 10.91 -14.84 -25.10
C GLY A 536 9.54 -14.51 -24.49
N SER A 537 9.40 -13.44 -23.70
CA SER A 537 8.07 -12.90 -23.38
C SER A 537 7.41 -12.39 -24.67
N PRO A 538 6.13 -12.71 -24.93
CA PRO A 538 5.41 -12.12 -26.04
C PRO A 538 5.45 -10.59 -25.91
N THR A 539 6.06 -9.91 -26.88
CA THR A 539 5.87 -8.47 -27.07
C THR A 539 4.48 -8.16 -27.63
N ASP A 540 3.70 -9.21 -27.90
CA ASP A 540 2.38 -9.15 -28.49
C ASP A 540 1.38 -8.45 -27.55
N LEU A 541 0.86 -7.32 -28.01
CA LEU A 541 -0.24 -6.59 -27.40
C LEU A 541 -1.53 -7.32 -27.76
N SER A 542 -1.77 -8.46 -27.14
CA SER A 542 -2.99 -9.20 -27.42
C SER A 542 -4.20 -8.42 -26.89
N ARG A 543 -5.08 -7.97 -27.79
CA ARG A 543 -6.51 -8.15 -27.55
C ARG A 543 -6.80 -9.61 -27.85
N GLY A 544 -7.50 -10.27 -26.93
CA GLY A 544 -7.85 -11.69 -27.04
C GLY A 544 -8.26 -12.08 -28.46
N SER A 545 -7.55 -13.08 -29.00
CA SER A 545 -7.85 -13.83 -30.24
C SER A 545 -8.47 -13.03 -31.40
N VAL A 546 -7.68 -12.58 -32.38
CA VAL A 546 -8.17 -12.55 -33.77
C VAL A 546 -7.01 -12.78 -34.75
N THR A 547 -7.20 -13.79 -35.59
CA THR A 547 -6.53 -14.12 -36.85
C THR A 547 -6.22 -12.89 -37.72
N GLU A 548 -5.13 -12.97 -38.50
CA GLU A 548 -4.79 -12.06 -39.60
C GLU A 548 -6.03 -11.61 -40.38
N GLY A 549 -6.40 -10.34 -40.22
CA GLY A 549 -7.59 -9.78 -40.87
C GLY A 549 -7.98 -8.44 -40.27
N SER A 550 -7.31 -7.38 -40.75
CA SER A 550 -7.79 -5.98 -40.79
C SER A 550 -8.89 -5.58 -39.80
N TYR A 551 -8.54 -4.86 -38.73
CA TYR A 551 -9.53 -4.09 -37.96
C TYR A 551 -9.19 -2.60 -37.94
N GLN A 552 -10.21 -1.80 -38.25
CA GLN A 552 -10.19 -0.35 -38.31
C GLN A 552 -10.36 0.23 -36.91
N PHE A 553 -9.39 1.03 -36.47
CA PHE A 553 -9.55 1.92 -35.33
C PHE A 553 -10.45 3.10 -35.72
N GLY A 554 -11.58 3.24 -35.04
CA GLY A 554 -12.52 4.33 -35.21
C GLY A 554 -12.16 5.50 -34.31
N GLY A 555 -11.52 6.52 -34.88
CA GLY A 555 -11.62 7.90 -34.40
C GLY A 555 -10.81 8.29 -33.17
N MET A 556 -9.48 8.23 -33.23
CA MET A 556 -8.48 9.25 -32.83
C MET A 556 -7.09 8.57 -32.91
N GLN A 557 -6.00 9.32 -32.79
CA GLN A 557 -4.66 8.92 -33.24
C GLN A 557 -4.05 7.75 -32.44
N ASP A 558 -4.39 6.50 -32.79
CA ASP A 558 -3.89 5.31 -32.11
C ASP A 558 -2.44 4.98 -32.52
N PHE A 559 -1.48 5.45 -31.73
CA PHE A 559 -0.15 4.88 -31.64
C PHE A 559 -0.14 3.81 -30.55
N VAL A 560 0.30 2.60 -30.88
CA VAL A 560 0.78 1.66 -29.85
C VAL A 560 2.29 1.53 -30.04
N ASN A 561 3.04 2.33 -29.30
CA ASN A 561 4.48 2.16 -29.15
C ASN A 561 4.67 0.95 -28.19
N PHE A 562 5.49 -0.09 -28.38
CA PHE A 562 6.93 -0.16 -28.72
C PHE A 562 7.27 -1.56 -29.26
N ASP A 563 8.34 -1.67 -30.06
CA ASP A 563 9.20 -2.86 -30.00
C ASP A 563 10.68 -2.45 -29.96
N ARG A 564 11.40 -2.94 -28.94
CA ARG A 564 12.85 -2.84 -28.83
C ARG A 564 13.39 -4.15 -29.39
N TYR A 565 13.63 -4.18 -30.70
CA TYR A 565 14.16 -5.36 -31.37
C TYR A 565 15.63 -5.57 -30.96
N LYS A 566 15.85 -6.36 -29.89
CA LYS A 566 17.14 -6.96 -29.48
C LYS A 566 18.13 -6.06 -28.74
N ALA A 567 19.26 -6.68 -28.36
CA ALA A 567 20.33 -6.18 -27.48
C ALA A 567 21.14 -4.99 -28.04
N ASP A 568 20.81 -4.48 -29.22
CA ASP A 568 21.51 -3.42 -29.96
C ASP A 568 20.82 -2.04 -29.92
N ASN A 569 19.83 -1.85 -29.03
CA ASN A 569 19.14 -0.56 -28.79
C ASN A 569 18.31 0.01 -29.97
N ARG A 570 17.87 -0.83 -30.90
CA ARG A 570 17.03 -0.41 -32.04
C ARG A 570 15.54 -0.42 -31.71
N TYR A 571 14.75 0.44 -32.38
CA TYR A 571 13.31 0.54 -32.12
C TYR A 571 12.48 0.84 -33.38
N LYS A 572 11.22 0.36 -33.38
CA LYS A 572 10.18 0.76 -34.35
C LYS A 572 8.84 0.90 -33.63
N ALA A 573 8.13 1.97 -33.97
CA ALA A 573 6.77 2.27 -33.60
C ALA A 573 5.92 2.28 -34.87
N VAL A 574 4.86 1.48 -34.88
CA VAL A 574 3.94 1.36 -36.02
C VAL A 574 2.66 2.09 -35.67
N GLY A 575 2.31 3.09 -36.47
CA GLY A 575 1.05 3.82 -36.38
C GLY A 575 0.20 3.63 -37.64
N ARG A 576 -1.08 3.96 -37.53
CA ARG A 576 -2.01 3.93 -38.69
C ARG A 576 -1.55 4.80 -39.87
N TYR A 577 -0.83 5.88 -39.57
CA TYR A 577 -0.40 6.88 -40.55
C TYR A 577 1.10 6.78 -40.87
N GLY A 578 1.77 5.68 -40.53
CA GLY A 578 3.19 5.49 -40.81
C GLY A 578 4.00 4.87 -39.68
N ASN A 579 5.33 4.88 -39.83
CA ASN A 579 6.26 4.29 -38.86
C ASN A 579 7.23 5.33 -38.28
N ILE A 580 7.54 5.25 -36.99
CA ILE A 580 8.66 5.98 -36.37
C ILE A 580 9.69 4.95 -35.91
N SER A 581 10.94 5.07 -36.31
CA SER A 581 12.00 4.12 -35.90
C SER A 581 13.34 4.83 -35.70
N ASP A 582 14.37 4.07 -35.34
CA ASP A 582 15.72 4.48 -35.72
C ASP A 582 15.91 4.33 -37.23
N HIS A 583 16.83 5.09 -37.82
CA HIS A 583 17.05 5.07 -39.27
C HIS A 583 17.42 3.67 -39.80
N ILE A 584 18.19 2.87 -39.06
CA ILE A 584 18.60 1.54 -39.53
C ILE A 584 17.41 0.57 -39.55
N THR A 585 16.58 0.60 -38.52
CA THR A 585 15.33 -0.19 -38.48
C THR A 585 14.29 0.32 -39.48
N GLY A 586 14.36 1.61 -39.84
CA GLY A 586 13.59 2.22 -40.92
C GLY A 586 14.01 1.75 -42.31
N GLY A 587 15.14 1.04 -42.43
CA GLY A 587 15.69 0.54 -43.69
C GLY A 587 16.74 1.46 -44.31
N GLU A 588 17.12 2.55 -43.65
CA GLU A 588 18.17 3.45 -44.10
C GLU A 588 19.56 2.96 -43.69
N ALA A 589 20.59 3.47 -44.37
CA ALA A 589 21.98 3.14 -44.07
C ALA A 589 22.48 3.85 -42.78
N ALA A 590 23.54 3.31 -42.15
CA ALA A 590 24.06 3.86 -40.89
C ALA A 590 24.61 5.29 -41.01
N ASP A 591 25.00 5.69 -42.22
CA ASP A 591 25.42 7.06 -42.56
C ASP A 591 24.24 8.04 -42.66
N TRP A 592 23.02 7.55 -42.47
CA TRP A 592 21.82 8.38 -42.39
C TRP A 592 21.67 9.05 -41.03
N ALA A 593 22.50 8.75 -40.03
CA ALA A 593 22.69 9.59 -38.84
C ALA A 593 23.46 10.87 -39.18
N TYR A 594 23.18 11.97 -38.48
CA TYR A 594 23.99 13.18 -38.61
C TYR A 594 25.42 12.88 -38.12
N GLY A 595 26.43 13.34 -38.87
CA GLY A 595 27.83 12.98 -38.62
C GLY A 595 28.24 11.56 -39.01
N GLY A 596 27.33 10.75 -39.57
CA GLY A 596 27.62 9.42 -40.13
C GLY A 596 27.72 8.28 -39.10
N SER A 597 27.38 8.53 -37.84
CA SER A 597 27.32 7.52 -36.78
C SER A 597 26.35 7.96 -35.69
N GLY A 598 25.65 7.01 -35.05
CA GLY A 598 24.74 7.32 -33.94
C GLY A 598 23.34 6.75 -34.15
N LEU A 599 22.35 7.32 -33.45
CA LEU A 599 20.94 7.00 -33.59
C LEU A 599 20.21 8.29 -33.97
N SER A 600 19.46 8.25 -35.07
CA SER A 600 18.57 9.33 -35.49
C SER A 600 17.14 8.82 -35.52
N TRP A 601 16.17 9.71 -35.32
CA TRP A 601 14.77 9.39 -35.51
C TRP A 601 14.43 9.40 -36.99
N TYR A 602 13.72 8.37 -37.42
CA TYR A 602 13.23 8.18 -38.77
C TYR A 602 11.70 8.15 -38.74
N PHE A 603 11.07 8.98 -39.55
CA PHE A 603 9.62 9.04 -39.73
C PHE A 603 9.32 8.64 -41.18
N ASP A 604 8.42 7.67 -41.34
CA ASP A 604 7.87 7.19 -42.62
C ASP A 604 6.35 7.46 -42.60
N PRO A 605 5.93 8.72 -42.81
CA PRO A 605 4.52 9.08 -42.81
C PRO A 605 3.83 8.59 -44.08
N LEU A 606 2.54 8.22 -43.99
CA LEU A 606 1.74 7.63 -45.07
C LEU A 606 0.48 8.45 -45.41
N ASP A 607 0.23 9.58 -44.74
CA ASP A 607 -0.97 10.40 -44.92
C ASP A 607 -0.60 11.89 -45.00
N VAL A 608 -1.14 12.59 -46.00
CA VAL A 608 -0.87 14.00 -46.27
C VAL A 608 -1.69 14.96 -45.39
N ASN A 609 -2.76 14.48 -44.77
CA ASN A 609 -3.68 15.27 -43.95
C ASN A 609 -3.59 14.91 -42.47
N LYS A 610 -3.05 13.75 -42.14
CA LYS A 610 -2.96 13.23 -40.78
C LYS A 610 -1.50 12.94 -40.43
N PRO A 611 -0.93 13.66 -39.46
CA PRO A 611 0.48 13.51 -39.17
C PRO A 611 0.76 12.23 -38.39
N LEU A 612 1.97 11.73 -38.59
CA LEU A 612 2.67 10.93 -37.62
C LEU A 612 3.17 11.86 -36.50
N VAL A 613 2.77 11.62 -35.25
CA VAL A 613 3.08 12.50 -34.13
C VAL A 613 4.12 11.85 -33.21
N LYS A 614 5.16 12.61 -32.86
CA LYS A 614 6.12 12.21 -31.82
C LYS A 614 6.23 13.30 -30.76
N THR A 615 5.88 12.96 -29.54
CA THR A 615 6.05 13.85 -28.38
C THR A 615 7.25 13.43 -27.54
N PHE A 616 8.03 14.40 -27.09
CA PHE A 616 9.12 14.21 -26.14
C PHE A 616 9.26 15.43 -25.21
N PHE A 617 10.00 15.25 -24.12
CA PHE A 617 10.22 16.28 -23.12
C PHE A 617 11.65 16.80 -23.23
N ALA A 618 11.79 18.11 -23.28
CA ALA A 618 13.09 18.76 -23.39
C ALA A 618 13.35 19.61 -22.13
N PRO A 619 14.45 19.38 -21.39
CA PRO A 619 14.75 20.14 -20.19
C PRO A 619 15.06 21.59 -20.53
N VAL A 620 14.54 22.52 -19.73
CA VAL A 620 14.74 23.96 -19.91
C VAL A 620 15.09 24.64 -18.58
N SER A 621 15.84 25.72 -18.66
CA SER A 621 16.06 26.64 -17.53
C SER A 621 15.24 27.93 -17.73
N ALA A 622 15.11 28.75 -16.69
CA ALA A 622 14.34 30.00 -16.74
C ALA A 622 15.10 31.13 -17.46
N VAL A 623 15.58 30.84 -18.67
CA VAL A 623 16.32 31.74 -19.56
C VAL A 623 15.77 31.60 -20.98
N GLU A 624 15.95 32.64 -21.79
CA GLU A 624 15.56 32.57 -23.20
C GLU A 624 16.31 31.43 -23.91
N THR A 625 15.56 30.63 -24.67
CA THR A 625 15.99 29.32 -25.15
C THR A 625 15.32 29.02 -26.49
N SER A 626 15.98 28.27 -27.37
CA SER A 626 15.39 27.69 -28.59
C SER A 626 15.60 26.17 -28.65
N LEU A 627 14.75 25.47 -29.41
CA LEU A 627 14.95 24.07 -29.76
C LEU A 627 15.73 24.01 -31.08
N LYS A 628 16.86 23.31 -31.08
CA LYS A 628 17.67 23.03 -32.26
C LYS A 628 17.64 21.53 -32.57
N MET A 629 17.59 21.17 -33.84
CA MET A 629 17.72 19.77 -34.29
C MET A 629 18.22 19.72 -35.73
N GLN A 630 18.98 18.68 -36.08
CA GLN A 630 19.32 18.37 -37.46
C GLN A 630 18.13 17.66 -38.11
N VAL A 631 17.73 18.09 -39.30
CA VAL A 631 16.58 17.54 -40.04
C VAL A 631 16.93 17.28 -41.49
N ARG A 632 16.32 16.24 -42.08
CA ARG A 632 16.42 15.94 -43.52
C ARG A 632 15.17 15.22 -44.02
N LYS A 633 15.01 15.13 -45.34
CA LYS A 633 14.09 14.21 -46.02
C LYS A 633 14.83 13.24 -46.92
N SER A 634 14.18 12.13 -47.29
CA SER A 634 14.81 11.05 -48.06
C SER A 634 15.19 11.44 -49.51
N ALA A 635 14.49 12.41 -50.12
CA ALA A 635 14.76 12.85 -51.49
C ALA A 635 14.35 14.32 -51.71
N SER A 636 15.04 15.03 -52.62
CA SER A 636 14.75 16.44 -52.93
C SER A 636 13.32 16.67 -53.44
N ALA A 637 12.81 15.72 -54.23
CA ALA A 637 11.46 15.74 -54.78
C ALA A 637 10.35 15.39 -53.76
N ALA A 638 10.70 14.82 -52.61
CA ALA A 638 9.71 14.51 -51.58
C ALA A 638 9.06 15.80 -51.06
N THR A 639 7.76 15.74 -50.81
CA THR A 639 6.94 16.90 -50.38
C THR A 639 6.36 16.69 -48.99
N CYS A 640 6.94 15.77 -48.22
CA CYS A 640 6.62 15.56 -46.81
C CYS A 640 6.89 16.84 -46.00
N LYS A 641 6.18 16.97 -44.88
CA LYS A 641 6.25 18.15 -44.01
C LYS A 641 6.52 17.74 -42.58
N LEU A 642 7.28 18.56 -41.87
CA LEU A 642 7.47 18.44 -40.43
C LEU A 642 7.02 19.73 -39.78
N LEU A 643 6.08 19.65 -38.84
CA LEU A 643 5.70 20.78 -37.99
C LEU A 643 6.18 20.51 -36.56
N VAL A 644 6.51 21.55 -35.81
CA VAL A 644 6.84 21.45 -34.39
C VAL A 644 5.92 22.33 -33.55
N SER A 645 5.50 21.80 -32.40
CA SER A 645 4.84 22.58 -31.35
C SER A 645 5.59 22.42 -30.04
N ILE A 646 5.73 23.51 -29.29
CA ILE A 646 6.43 23.56 -28.01
C ILE A 646 5.53 24.25 -27.00
N HIS A 647 5.27 23.61 -25.86
CA HIS A 647 4.46 24.17 -24.77
C HIS A 647 4.93 23.68 -23.39
N GLY A 648 4.38 24.25 -22.33
CA GLY A 648 4.77 23.92 -20.95
C GLY A 648 5.69 24.97 -20.31
N CYS A 649 6.04 24.78 -19.04
CA CYS A 649 6.88 25.69 -18.24
C CYS A 649 6.51 27.18 -18.32
N GLY A 650 5.24 27.51 -18.59
CA GLY A 650 4.75 28.89 -18.65
C GLY A 650 5.20 29.70 -19.87
N ILE A 651 5.74 29.05 -20.92
CA ILE A 651 6.08 29.74 -22.18
C ILE A 651 4.81 30.18 -22.93
N THR A 652 4.94 31.21 -23.77
CA THR A 652 4.00 31.40 -24.90
C THR A 652 4.22 30.24 -25.88
N PRO A 653 3.21 29.39 -26.14
CA PRO A 653 3.43 28.20 -26.96
C PRO A 653 3.88 28.51 -28.38
N VAL A 654 4.90 27.80 -28.85
CA VAL A 654 5.24 27.73 -30.28
C VAL A 654 4.26 26.72 -30.89
N LYS A 655 3.45 27.15 -31.88
CA LYS A 655 2.36 26.33 -32.42
C LYS A 655 2.58 26.03 -33.89
N LEU A 656 2.74 24.74 -34.20
CA LEU A 656 2.78 24.19 -35.56
C LEU A 656 3.73 24.96 -36.49
N GLU A 657 4.92 25.29 -35.99
CA GLU A 657 5.96 25.94 -36.78
C GLU A 657 6.49 24.97 -37.84
N GLU A 658 6.52 25.41 -39.10
CA GLU A 658 6.95 24.56 -40.21
C GLU A 658 8.49 24.47 -40.29
N VAL A 659 8.99 23.25 -40.34
CA VAL A 659 10.41 22.95 -40.44
C VAL A 659 10.80 22.85 -41.91
N THR A 660 11.82 23.61 -42.32
CA THR A 660 12.35 23.52 -43.70
C THR A 660 13.16 22.25 -43.87
N LEU A 661 12.71 21.35 -44.77
CA LEU A 661 13.36 20.05 -45.02
C LEU A 661 14.11 20.03 -46.36
N THR A 662 15.37 19.59 -46.33
CA THR A 662 16.24 19.33 -47.50
C THR A 662 16.64 17.87 -47.59
N ASP A 663 17.13 17.41 -48.75
CA ASP A 663 17.62 16.03 -48.92
C ASP A 663 19.04 15.80 -48.36
N SER A 664 19.65 16.86 -47.85
CA SER A 664 20.82 16.87 -46.97
C SER A 664 20.42 17.34 -45.57
N TRP A 665 21.24 17.00 -44.58
CA TRP A 665 21.07 17.47 -43.21
C TRP A 665 21.18 19.00 -43.12
N ALA A 666 20.19 19.61 -42.50
CA ALA A 666 20.17 21.03 -42.18
C ALA A 666 19.76 21.24 -40.71
N GLU A 667 20.32 22.25 -40.06
CA GLU A 667 19.89 22.64 -38.72
C GLU A 667 18.57 23.40 -38.81
N TYR A 668 17.59 22.93 -38.04
CA TYR A 668 16.40 23.68 -37.69
C TYR A 668 16.58 24.31 -36.31
N GLU A 669 16.20 25.57 -36.20
CA GLU A 669 16.09 26.30 -34.93
C GLU A 669 14.68 26.86 -34.80
N SER A 670 14.00 26.56 -33.70
CA SER A 670 12.65 27.04 -33.43
C SER A 670 12.61 28.53 -33.12
N THR A 671 11.41 29.12 -33.20
CA THR A 671 11.14 30.40 -32.54
C THR A 671 11.61 30.34 -31.07
N ALA A 672 12.38 31.33 -30.63
CA ALA A 672 12.86 31.42 -29.25
C ALA A 672 11.70 31.58 -28.26
N PHE A 673 11.85 31.00 -27.08
CA PHE A 673 10.88 31.05 -26.00
C PHE A 673 11.57 31.24 -24.64
N THR A 674 10.89 31.87 -23.69
CA THR A 674 11.40 32.07 -22.32
C THR A 674 10.50 31.32 -21.32
N PRO A 675 10.98 30.22 -20.71
CA PRO A 675 10.28 29.53 -19.65
C PRO A 675 10.14 30.41 -18.41
N ALA A 676 8.94 30.44 -17.83
CA ALA A 676 8.69 31.16 -16.57
C ALA A 676 9.38 30.50 -15.36
N ARG A 677 9.78 29.23 -15.52
CA ARG A 677 10.48 28.42 -14.52
C ARG A 677 11.32 27.35 -15.20
N ALA A 678 12.36 26.87 -14.52
CA ALA A 678 13.06 25.66 -14.93
C ALA A 678 12.12 24.44 -14.88
N GLY A 679 12.35 23.46 -15.75
CA GLY A 679 11.52 22.26 -15.85
C GLY A 679 11.67 21.58 -17.20
N PHE A 680 10.57 21.07 -17.73
CA PHE A 680 10.50 20.43 -19.04
C PHE A 680 9.44 21.10 -19.91
N VAL A 681 9.78 21.41 -21.15
CA VAL A 681 8.79 21.71 -22.18
C VAL A 681 8.42 20.43 -22.91
N ILE A 682 7.19 20.39 -23.40
CA ILE A 682 6.64 19.32 -24.22
C ILE A 682 6.85 19.74 -25.67
N VAL A 683 7.61 18.95 -26.41
CA VAL A 683 7.86 19.12 -27.84
C VAL A 683 7.08 18.06 -28.60
N SER A 684 6.21 18.48 -29.50
CA SER A 684 5.44 17.60 -30.38
C SER A 684 5.83 17.85 -31.83
N LEU A 685 6.29 16.79 -32.49
CA LEU A 685 6.65 16.76 -33.91
C LEU A 685 5.51 16.15 -34.71
N TYR A 686 5.12 16.77 -35.80
CA TYR A 686 4.02 16.34 -36.67
C TYR A 686 4.55 16.14 -38.09
N ALA A 687 4.84 14.88 -38.43
CA ALA A 687 5.35 14.48 -39.74
C ALA A 687 4.19 14.09 -40.67
N TYR A 688 3.98 14.83 -41.76
CA TYR A 688 2.99 14.54 -42.78
C TYR A 688 3.68 13.97 -44.02
N ASP A 689 3.00 13.06 -44.73
CA ASP A 689 3.46 12.66 -46.04
C ASP A 689 3.24 13.79 -47.06
N GLY A 690 3.89 13.68 -48.21
CA GLY A 690 3.73 14.57 -49.35
C GLY A 690 2.82 14.00 -50.44
N SER A 691 2.49 14.83 -51.44
CA SER A 691 1.97 14.31 -52.73
C SER A 691 2.99 13.44 -53.46
N THR A 692 4.28 13.63 -53.13
CA THR A 692 5.39 12.76 -53.47
C THR A 692 5.99 12.29 -52.15
N SER A 693 5.85 11.00 -51.88
CA SER A 693 6.17 10.46 -50.56
C SER A 693 7.64 10.62 -50.20
N GLY A 694 7.92 10.76 -48.91
CA GLY A 694 9.28 10.76 -48.42
C GLY A 694 9.38 10.65 -46.91
N ASN A 695 10.51 10.13 -46.47
CA ASN A 695 10.81 9.90 -45.07
C ASN A 695 11.49 11.14 -44.49
N ILE A 696 11.39 11.32 -43.17
CA ILE A 696 11.97 12.46 -42.46
C ILE A 696 12.95 11.93 -41.41
N GLY A 697 14.17 12.48 -41.42
CA GLY A 697 15.22 12.19 -40.45
C GLY A 697 15.38 13.34 -39.47
N ILE A 698 15.56 13.02 -38.19
CA ILE A 698 15.80 13.99 -37.12
C ILE A 698 16.94 13.50 -36.23
N ASP A 699 17.90 14.36 -35.94
CA ASP A 699 19.07 14.04 -35.11
C ASP A 699 19.53 15.26 -34.29
N ASP A 700 20.49 15.05 -33.37
CA ASP A 700 21.16 16.10 -32.58
C ASP A 700 20.19 17.13 -31.96
N ILE A 701 19.15 16.62 -31.30
CA ILE A 701 18.15 17.47 -30.62
C ILE A 701 18.80 18.13 -29.40
N VAL A 702 18.87 19.46 -29.40
CA VAL A 702 19.44 20.26 -28.33
C VAL A 702 18.50 21.40 -27.96
N VAL A 703 18.39 21.66 -26.67
CA VAL A 703 17.78 22.90 -26.14
C VAL A 703 18.93 23.82 -25.77
N ALA A 704 19.05 24.96 -26.46
CA ALA A 704 20.16 25.89 -26.28
C ALA A 704 19.65 27.24 -25.78
N ALA A 705 20.37 27.84 -24.83
CA ALA A 705 20.17 29.26 -24.51
C ALA A 705 20.44 30.07 -25.78
N THR A 706 19.56 31.03 -26.09
CA THR A 706 19.80 31.94 -27.22
C THR A 706 21.03 32.79 -26.92
N ALA A 707 21.94 32.85 -27.91
CA ALA A 707 23.23 33.53 -27.80
C ALA A 707 23.10 35.06 -27.87
#